data_AF-A0A8I1GKG1-F1
#
_entry.id   AF-A0A8I1GKG1-F1
#
_cell.length_a   1.000
_cell.length_b   1.000
_cell.length_c   1.000
_cell.angle_alpha   90.00
_cell.angle_beta   90.00
_cell.angle_gamma   90.00
#
_symmetry.space_group_name_H-M   'P 1'
#
loop_
_entity.id
_entity.type
_entity.pdbx_description
1 polymer ?
#
loop_
_entity_poly.entity_id
_entity_poly.type
_entity_poly.pdbx_seq_one_letter_code
_entity_poly.pdbx_strand_id
1 'polypeptide(L)'
;MAVKKLLSVFLSLLLLLSFTGTLAQAEETTSMSVEKAIQVFKQQGKTKGIVEGYIVGYTQSPSKYTKDPAKFDDTNVAIADSPNETNPDKIMPVQLPKGDVRSAVNVKDHPENIGKKVSLTGTLELYFSSPGLKSVTAHKFQGEEQNRVSDVVASPGGGEVAKGTAVTLTTNTEGATIYYTLDGSNPTNKSVRYNGQIVVNENSVVKAIAEKEGLTSSAISTFSFIIVNNEPVRIHDIQGKSHISSYKGKKVNNVEGVVTALDKNGFYIEDNKPDNDPATSEGMYVYKKEANVAVGDLIQVDGEVEEYVGPGYAERFETDLTTTEIKASRVAVIAKDRPLPAPIVLGENGVKIPDQIIDNDAFGLFDPNEDAIDFYESIEGMRVTMPTPKIIAPQKNGNLYVTVKNSGDKVVTKYGTPLLDENQLNPERLSVKVPRDYVAKVGDTFTGDITGVVGYDYGSFRISPVMELPSVVDGGFKRVGANIQPRLDKLTVATYNIENFSANKKETTDEKVKELAYSIKYNLKMPDIIGVEEMQDNNGSINDGTTDASLSAKRIIDAVLEIRGPKYEYVEIAPSNNQDGGAPGANIRVGFFYNPSRVKLATVPKLLDKNVVRIGDENALFDSTRKPLAAEFTFQGQNVVVVANHLNSKLGDATPFGKVQPLVLKSEEKRIQLAQEVNHFVQGIQKKNANAPVVVLGDMNDFEFSKPLKALEGTILKDMLNTVPKENRYTYIHEGNAQVLDHILVTNNIAPHTIVDPVHLNSNIMKEHGRVSDHDPVLAQIDLKKAS
;
A
#
# COMPACT_ATOMS: atom_id res chain seq x y z
N MET A 1 21.29 -52.68 35.88
CA MET A 1 20.73 -52.03 37.09
C MET A 1 20.61 -50.55 36.80
N ALA A 2 19.48 -49.84 36.86
CA ALA A 2 18.09 -50.13 37.22
C ALA A 2 17.23 -49.07 36.45
N VAL A 3 16.25 -49.43 35.62
CA VAL A 3 14.82 -49.72 35.92
C VAL A 3 13.88 -48.48 35.92
N LYS A 4 13.03 -48.44 34.87
CA LYS A 4 11.59 -48.09 34.78
C LYS A 4 11.07 -46.65 34.51
N LYS A 5 10.05 -46.68 33.62
CA LYS A 5 8.97 -45.71 33.25
C LYS A 5 9.28 -44.84 32.02
N LEU A 6 8.47 -44.76 30.95
CA LEU A 6 7.07 -45.15 30.68
C LEU A 6 6.82 -45.34 29.15
N LEU A 7 5.93 -46.29 28.81
CA LEU A 7 5.23 -46.67 27.56
C LEU A 7 5.43 -45.80 26.28
N SER A 8 5.96 -46.27 25.14
CA SER A 8 5.48 -47.27 24.15
C SER A 8 4.33 -46.80 23.23
N VAL A 9 4.70 -46.18 22.10
CA VAL A 9 3.90 -46.01 20.88
C VAL A 9 4.55 -46.88 19.81
N PHE A 10 3.96 -48.03 19.47
CA PHE A 10 4.25 -48.78 18.26
C PHE A 10 3.19 -49.88 18.09
N LEU A 11 2.26 -49.68 17.14
CA LEU A 11 1.80 -50.74 16.23
C LEU A 11 1.01 -50.10 15.08
N SER A 12 1.71 -49.80 13.99
CA SER A 12 1.12 -49.49 12.70
C SER A 12 1.76 -50.43 11.68
N LEU A 13 1.09 -51.55 11.42
CA LEU A 13 1.29 -52.27 10.16
C LEU A 13 0.07 -53.11 9.78
N LEU A 14 -0.40 -52.82 8.56
CA LEU A 14 -1.19 -53.64 7.65
C LEU A 14 -2.66 -53.94 8.00
N LEU A 15 -3.57 -53.26 7.28
CA LEU A 15 -4.47 -53.97 6.36
C LEU A 15 -4.93 -53.03 5.22
N LEU A 16 -4.54 -53.37 3.99
CA LEU A 16 -5.23 -52.95 2.77
C LEU A 16 -6.68 -53.46 2.84
N LEU A 17 -7.67 -52.63 2.46
CA LEU A 17 -8.88 -53.06 1.76
C LEU A 17 -9.62 -51.84 1.18
N SER A 18 -9.61 -51.76 -0.15
CA SER A 18 -10.69 -51.30 -1.03
C SER A 18 -11.86 -50.52 -0.40
N PHE A 19 -11.88 -49.20 -0.64
CA PHE A 19 -13.08 -48.38 -0.56
C PHE A 19 -14.00 -48.71 -1.75
N THR A 20 -14.92 -49.65 -1.57
CA THR A 20 -16.15 -49.70 -2.37
C THR A 20 -17.23 -48.97 -1.57
N GLY A 21 -17.74 -47.87 -2.12
CA GLY A 21 -18.85 -47.14 -1.53
C GLY A 21 -20.08 -48.04 -1.43
N THR A 22 -20.54 -48.26 -0.20
CA THR A 22 -21.92 -48.63 0.06
C THR A 22 -22.70 -47.34 0.32
N LEU A 23 -23.65 -47.06 -0.57
CA LEU A 23 -24.72 -46.10 -0.38
C LEU A 23 -25.28 -46.24 1.04
N ALA A 24 -25.22 -45.17 1.84
CA ALA A 24 -25.94 -45.09 3.09
C ALA A 24 -27.44 -45.08 2.76
N GLN A 25 -28.07 -46.23 2.96
CA GLN A 25 -29.51 -46.38 2.93
C GLN A 25 -30.06 -45.61 4.14
N ALA A 26 -30.89 -44.59 3.90
CA ALA A 26 -31.62 -43.93 4.97
C ALA A 26 -32.53 -44.98 5.64
N GLU A 27 -32.24 -45.32 6.90
CA GLU A 27 -33.13 -46.17 7.70
C GLU A 27 -34.43 -45.40 7.95
N GLU A 28 -35.53 -45.90 7.41
CA GLU A 28 -36.87 -45.57 7.91
C GLU A 28 -36.93 -45.95 9.39
N THR A 29 -37.01 -44.97 10.29
CA THR A 29 -37.31 -45.23 11.70
C THR A 29 -38.75 -45.69 11.83
N THR A 30 -38.96 -47.01 11.69
CA THR A 30 -40.27 -47.63 11.91
C THR A 30 -40.77 -47.32 13.32
N SER A 31 -42.04 -46.88 13.44
CA SER A 31 -42.68 -46.68 14.74
C SER A 31 -42.69 -47.96 15.57
N MET A 32 -42.60 -47.83 16.89
CA MET A 32 -42.62 -48.96 17.82
C MET A 32 -43.84 -48.87 18.74
N SER A 33 -44.38 -50.02 19.11
CA SER A 33 -45.44 -50.12 20.12
C SER A 33 -44.92 -49.68 21.49
N VAL A 34 -45.80 -49.37 22.43
CA VAL A 34 -45.47 -48.99 23.80
C VAL A 34 -44.69 -50.10 24.51
N GLU A 35 -45.12 -51.37 24.38
CA GLU A 35 -44.41 -52.51 24.95
C GLU A 35 -42.99 -52.62 24.40
N LYS A 36 -42.84 -52.51 23.07
CA LYS A 36 -41.52 -52.55 22.42
C LYS A 36 -40.64 -51.38 22.87
N ALA A 37 -41.19 -50.19 23.02
CA ALA A 37 -40.47 -49.01 23.50
C ALA A 37 -39.97 -49.18 24.95
N ILE A 38 -40.78 -49.79 25.83
CA ILE A 38 -40.38 -50.14 27.20
C ILE A 38 -39.20 -51.14 27.18
N GLN A 39 -39.24 -52.15 26.31
CA GLN A 39 -38.17 -53.14 26.19
C GLN A 39 -36.89 -52.53 25.60
N VAL A 40 -37.00 -51.69 24.56
CA VAL A 40 -35.86 -50.97 23.97
C VAL A 40 -35.18 -50.10 25.03
N PHE A 41 -35.95 -49.36 25.83
CA PHE A 41 -35.37 -48.57 26.92
C PHE A 41 -34.66 -49.45 27.96
N LYS A 42 -35.25 -50.60 28.36
CA LYS A 42 -34.61 -51.53 29.31
C LYS A 42 -33.30 -52.10 28.79
N GLN A 43 -33.16 -52.27 27.47
CA GLN A 43 -31.97 -52.86 26.84
C GLN A 43 -30.90 -51.84 26.50
N GLN A 44 -31.30 -50.66 26.00
CA GLN A 44 -30.39 -49.67 25.39
C GLN A 44 -30.29 -48.37 26.19
N GLY A 45 -31.13 -48.18 27.20
CA GLY A 45 -31.22 -46.92 27.93
C GLY A 45 -31.74 -45.78 27.06
N LYS A 46 -31.19 -44.58 27.26
CA LYS A 46 -31.70 -43.34 26.67
C LYS A 46 -31.50 -43.30 25.15
N THR A 47 -32.60 -43.36 24.39
CA THR A 47 -32.58 -43.45 22.91
C THR A 47 -33.73 -42.67 22.28
N LYS A 48 -33.54 -42.09 21.09
CA LYS A 48 -34.61 -41.42 20.33
C LYS A 48 -35.49 -42.45 19.61
N GLY A 49 -36.80 -42.21 19.55
CA GLY A 49 -37.72 -43.12 18.86
C GLY A 49 -39.11 -42.53 18.64
N ILE A 50 -39.87 -43.19 17.77
CA ILE A 50 -41.27 -42.90 17.48
C ILE A 50 -42.11 -43.98 18.16
N VAL A 51 -42.90 -43.61 19.17
CA VAL A 51 -43.74 -44.54 19.94
C VAL A 51 -45.20 -44.35 19.56
N GLU A 52 -45.86 -45.45 19.20
CA GLU A 52 -47.28 -45.48 18.87
C GLU A 52 -48.07 -46.17 19.98
N GLY A 53 -49.13 -45.53 20.47
CA GLY A 53 -49.99 -46.07 21.51
C GLY A 53 -51.34 -45.34 21.60
N TYR A 54 -52.27 -45.94 22.31
CA TYR A 54 -53.53 -45.31 22.69
C TYR A 54 -53.35 -44.47 23.93
N ILE A 55 -53.92 -43.26 23.95
CA ILE A 55 -53.94 -42.43 25.15
C ILE A 55 -54.91 -43.05 26.15
N VAL A 56 -54.40 -43.56 27.27
CA VAL A 56 -55.18 -44.29 28.28
C VAL A 56 -55.44 -43.49 29.54
N GLY A 57 -54.90 -42.27 29.67
CA GLY A 57 -55.14 -41.44 30.85
C GLY A 57 -54.12 -40.35 31.05
N TYR A 58 -54.15 -39.77 32.25
CA TYR A 58 -53.17 -38.83 32.78
C TYR A 58 -52.29 -39.52 33.83
N THR A 59 -50.98 -39.25 33.84
CA THR A 59 -50.04 -39.78 34.84
C THR A 59 -50.00 -38.86 36.05
N GLN A 60 -50.48 -39.36 37.20
CA GLN A 60 -50.54 -38.56 38.44
C GLN A 60 -49.24 -38.63 39.24
N SER A 61 -48.64 -39.82 39.28
CA SER A 61 -47.41 -40.10 40.02
C SER A 61 -46.78 -41.38 39.46
N PRO A 62 -45.57 -41.79 39.92
CA PRO A 62 -44.99 -43.08 39.53
C PRO A 62 -46.00 -44.22 39.61
N SER A 63 -46.20 -44.91 38.49
CA SER A 63 -47.11 -46.05 38.33
C SER A 63 -48.58 -45.79 38.70
N LYS A 64 -49.04 -44.54 38.78
CA LYS A 64 -50.45 -44.17 39.00
C LYS A 64 -51.00 -43.35 37.84
N TYR A 65 -52.01 -43.92 37.18
CA TYR A 65 -52.67 -43.34 36.02
C TYR A 65 -54.17 -43.20 36.29
N THR A 66 -54.78 -42.13 35.78
CA THR A 66 -56.21 -41.86 35.97
C THR A 66 -56.90 -41.57 34.64
N LYS A 67 -58.16 -41.99 34.52
CA LYS A 67 -59.09 -41.58 33.45
C LYS A 67 -60.11 -40.53 33.91
N ASP A 68 -60.04 -40.12 35.18
CA ASP A 68 -60.92 -39.12 35.80
C ASP A 68 -60.56 -37.71 35.32
N PRO A 69 -61.43 -37.03 34.53
CA PRO A 69 -61.13 -35.71 33.97
C PRO A 69 -60.89 -34.63 35.02
N ALA A 70 -61.44 -34.77 36.22
CA ALA A 70 -61.23 -33.81 37.31
C ALA A 70 -59.77 -33.81 37.83
N LYS A 71 -58.97 -34.80 37.44
CA LYS A 71 -57.58 -34.99 37.86
C LYS A 71 -56.57 -34.79 36.71
N PHE A 72 -57.04 -34.38 35.53
CA PHE A 72 -56.18 -34.16 34.37
C PHE A 72 -55.41 -32.84 34.48
N ASP A 73 -54.18 -32.85 33.96
CA ASP A 73 -53.42 -31.64 33.70
C ASP A 73 -52.83 -31.65 32.28
N ASP A 74 -52.33 -30.51 31.81
CA ASP A 74 -51.88 -30.34 30.43
C ASP A 74 -50.46 -30.88 30.17
N THR A 75 -49.74 -31.29 31.22
CA THR A 75 -48.29 -31.49 31.17
C THR A 75 -47.84 -32.86 30.67
N ASN A 76 -48.71 -33.87 30.74
CA ASN A 76 -48.37 -35.23 30.36
C ASN A 76 -49.61 -36.06 30.00
N VAL A 77 -49.36 -37.19 29.33
CA VAL A 77 -50.37 -38.22 29.07
C VAL A 77 -49.78 -39.60 29.37
N ALA A 78 -50.64 -40.59 29.53
CA ALA A 78 -50.28 -41.99 29.67
C ALA A 78 -50.70 -42.73 28.39
N ILE A 79 -49.78 -43.47 27.76
CA ILE A 79 -50.06 -44.25 26.54
C ILE A 79 -49.84 -45.74 26.76
N ALA A 80 -50.60 -46.58 26.05
CA ALA A 80 -50.46 -48.04 26.07
C ALA A 80 -50.82 -48.67 24.73
N ASP A 81 -50.45 -49.94 24.51
CA ASP A 81 -50.76 -50.65 23.26
C ASP A 81 -52.26 -50.96 23.07
N SER A 82 -53.05 -50.90 24.14
CA SER A 82 -54.50 -51.08 24.13
C SER A 82 -55.21 -49.91 24.83
N PRO A 83 -56.34 -49.39 24.31
CA PRO A 83 -57.05 -48.24 24.89
C PRO A 83 -57.65 -48.52 26.28
N ASN A 84 -57.77 -49.80 26.65
CA ASN A 84 -58.32 -50.25 27.92
C ASN A 84 -57.27 -50.82 28.88
N GLU A 85 -55.98 -50.62 28.60
CA GLU A 85 -54.90 -51.10 29.47
C GLU A 85 -54.96 -50.44 30.86
N THR A 86 -54.78 -51.25 31.90
CA THR A 86 -54.78 -50.81 33.31
C THR A 86 -53.56 -51.30 34.07
N ASN A 87 -52.74 -52.18 33.49
CA ASN A 87 -51.51 -52.64 34.10
C ASN A 87 -50.43 -51.54 34.00
N PRO A 88 -49.94 -50.99 35.13
CA PRO A 88 -48.97 -49.90 35.11
C PRO A 88 -47.63 -50.26 34.43
N ASP A 89 -47.26 -51.55 34.36
CA ASP A 89 -46.03 -52.00 33.69
C ASP A 89 -46.13 -51.95 32.16
N LYS A 90 -47.34 -51.79 31.63
CA LYS A 90 -47.65 -51.70 30.19
C LYS A 90 -48.07 -50.29 29.76
N ILE A 91 -48.05 -49.33 30.69
CA ILE A 91 -48.43 -47.95 30.46
C ILE A 91 -47.17 -47.09 30.54
N MET A 92 -46.93 -46.30 29.50
CA MET A 92 -45.80 -45.40 29.39
C MET A 92 -46.25 -43.95 29.66
N PRO A 93 -45.64 -43.25 30.62
CA PRO A 93 -45.87 -41.82 30.79
C PRO A 93 -45.13 -41.03 29.71
N VAL A 94 -45.80 -40.03 29.14
CA VAL A 94 -45.27 -39.17 28.08
C VAL A 94 -45.34 -37.72 28.51
N GLN A 95 -44.19 -37.06 28.60
CA GLN A 95 -44.11 -35.63 28.89
C GLN A 95 -44.49 -34.83 27.63
N LEU A 96 -45.35 -33.83 27.80
CA LEU A 96 -45.74 -32.90 26.73
C LEU A 96 -45.04 -31.55 26.95
N PRO A 97 -43.96 -31.21 26.22
CA PRO A 97 -43.33 -29.89 26.30
C PRO A 97 -44.29 -28.78 25.84
N LYS A 98 -44.13 -27.55 26.35
CA LYS A 98 -44.96 -26.40 25.93
C LYS A 98 -44.76 -26.15 24.42
N GLY A 99 -45.85 -26.11 23.65
CA GLY A 99 -45.84 -25.96 22.19
C GLY A 99 -46.90 -26.85 21.52
N ASP A 100 -46.81 -27.01 20.20
CA ASP A 100 -47.83 -27.65 19.36
C ASP A 100 -48.25 -29.04 19.84
N VAL A 101 -47.29 -29.88 20.27
CA VAL A 101 -47.57 -31.23 20.78
C VAL A 101 -48.44 -31.18 22.04
N ARG A 102 -48.17 -30.27 22.99
CA ARG A 102 -49.00 -30.15 24.19
C ARG A 102 -50.38 -29.62 23.84
N SER A 103 -50.44 -28.58 23.02
CA SER A 103 -51.72 -27.98 22.60
C SER A 103 -52.63 -29.00 21.92
N ALA A 104 -52.09 -29.95 21.15
CA ALA A 104 -52.90 -30.94 20.44
C ALA A 104 -53.21 -32.23 21.23
N VAL A 105 -52.30 -32.69 22.08
CA VAL A 105 -52.39 -34.05 22.67
C VAL A 105 -52.96 -34.06 24.09
N ASN A 106 -52.85 -32.95 24.83
CA ASN A 106 -53.13 -32.96 26.27
C ASN A 106 -54.59 -33.31 26.61
N VAL A 107 -54.81 -34.12 27.65
CA VAL A 107 -56.15 -34.62 28.00
C VAL A 107 -56.97 -33.66 28.87
N LYS A 108 -56.37 -32.60 29.41
CA LYS A 108 -57.07 -31.58 30.20
C LYS A 108 -57.97 -30.72 29.30
N ASP A 109 -57.39 -30.23 28.21
CA ASP A 109 -58.10 -29.42 27.22
C ASP A 109 -58.82 -30.30 26.19
N HIS A 110 -58.30 -31.51 25.93
CA HIS A 110 -58.87 -32.49 25.00
C HIS A 110 -59.22 -33.83 25.69
N PRO A 111 -60.23 -33.87 26.57
CA PRO A 111 -60.65 -35.12 27.22
C PRO A 111 -61.10 -36.19 26.21
N GLU A 112 -61.55 -35.79 25.01
CA GLU A 112 -61.88 -36.66 23.89
C GLU A 112 -60.68 -37.43 23.31
N ASN A 113 -59.45 -37.05 23.65
CA ASN A 113 -58.26 -37.77 23.20
C ASN A 113 -58.05 -39.10 23.93
N ILE A 114 -58.71 -39.31 25.07
CA ILE A 114 -58.71 -40.63 25.75
C ILE A 114 -59.28 -41.68 24.81
N GLY A 115 -58.50 -42.74 24.57
CA GLY A 115 -58.84 -43.84 23.68
C GLY A 115 -58.44 -43.63 22.22
N LYS A 116 -57.93 -42.45 21.82
CA LYS A 116 -57.36 -42.24 20.48
C LYS A 116 -55.95 -42.81 20.38
N LYS A 117 -55.61 -43.35 19.21
CA LYS A 117 -54.24 -43.81 18.90
C LYS A 117 -53.40 -42.64 18.39
N VAL A 118 -52.22 -42.48 18.95
CA VAL A 118 -51.27 -41.40 18.63
C VAL A 118 -49.87 -41.96 18.42
N SER A 119 -49.16 -41.41 17.44
CA SER A 119 -47.72 -41.62 17.22
C SER A 119 -46.96 -40.40 17.72
N LEU A 120 -45.98 -40.60 18.60
CA LEU A 120 -45.23 -39.53 19.28
C LEU A 120 -43.72 -39.72 19.07
N THR A 121 -43.04 -38.68 18.57
CA THR A 121 -41.59 -38.70 18.36
C THR A 121 -40.89 -38.02 19.52
N GLY A 122 -40.03 -38.75 20.23
CA GLY A 122 -39.33 -38.21 21.41
C GLY A 122 -38.10 -39.02 21.80
N THR A 123 -37.64 -38.82 23.03
CA THR A 123 -36.52 -39.56 23.62
C THR A 123 -37.04 -40.46 24.73
N LEU A 124 -36.78 -41.76 24.63
CA LEU A 124 -37.02 -42.73 25.69
C LEU A 124 -36.06 -42.44 26.84
N GLU A 125 -36.59 -42.13 28.01
CA GLU A 125 -35.81 -41.95 29.24
C GLU A 125 -36.72 -42.16 30.47
N LEU A 126 -36.15 -42.15 31.69
CA LEU A 126 -36.97 -42.27 32.88
C LEU A 126 -37.88 -41.04 33.05
N TYR A 127 -39.18 -41.29 33.21
CA TYR A 127 -40.18 -40.31 33.58
C TYR A 127 -41.11 -40.90 34.63
N PHE A 128 -41.30 -40.19 35.76
CA PHE A 128 -41.96 -40.75 36.94
C PHE A 128 -41.40 -42.11 37.39
N SER A 129 -40.08 -42.24 37.41
CA SER A 129 -39.35 -43.47 37.80
C SER A 129 -39.69 -44.72 36.97
N SER A 130 -40.34 -44.55 35.82
CA SER A 130 -40.70 -45.61 34.87
C SER A 130 -40.15 -45.28 33.48
N PRO A 131 -39.96 -46.26 32.58
CA PRO A 131 -39.65 -46.00 31.19
C PRO A 131 -40.72 -45.10 30.56
N GLY A 132 -40.33 -43.90 30.12
CA GLY A 132 -41.22 -42.87 29.60
C GLY A 132 -40.69 -42.24 28.32
N LEU A 133 -41.52 -41.42 27.68
CA LEU A 133 -41.14 -40.63 26.51
C LEU A 133 -41.09 -39.15 26.89
N LYS A 134 -39.93 -38.51 26.73
CA LYS A 134 -39.71 -37.09 27.03
C LYS A 134 -39.18 -36.35 25.81
N SER A 135 -39.14 -35.03 25.91
CA SER A 135 -38.69 -34.15 24.80
C SER A 135 -39.43 -34.47 23.49
N VAL A 136 -40.75 -34.63 23.56
CA VAL A 136 -41.57 -34.97 22.40
C VAL A 136 -41.60 -33.78 21.43
N THR A 137 -41.30 -34.04 20.17
CA THR A 137 -41.13 -33.02 19.10
C THR A 137 -42.18 -33.11 18.00
N ALA A 138 -42.83 -34.25 17.84
CA ALA A 138 -43.90 -34.44 16.85
C ALA A 138 -44.98 -35.38 17.37
N HIS A 139 -46.20 -35.19 16.88
CA HIS A 139 -47.36 -36.06 17.13
C HIS A 139 -48.13 -36.31 15.84
N LYS A 140 -48.85 -37.44 15.78
CA LYS A 140 -49.80 -37.76 14.71
C LYS A 140 -50.91 -38.66 15.25
N PHE A 141 -52.16 -38.21 15.23
CA PHE A 141 -53.30 -39.08 15.53
C PHE A 141 -53.60 -40.01 14.35
N GLN A 142 -53.98 -41.26 14.63
CA GLN A 142 -54.36 -42.21 13.58
C GLN A 142 -55.73 -41.80 13.01
N GLY A 143 -55.76 -41.39 11.74
CA GLY A 143 -56.98 -40.95 11.04
C GLY A 143 -57.03 -39.45 10.65
N GLU A 144 -55.99 -38.66 10.92
CA GLU A 144 -55.89 -37.29 10.40
C GLU A 144 -55.28 -37.29 8.99
N GLU A 145 -56.11 -37.13 7.95
CA GLU A 145 -55.65 -36.62 6.66
C GLU A 145 -55.31 -35.13 6.83
N GLN A 146 -54.07 -34.74 6.55
CA GLN A 146 -53.70 -33.33 6.53
C GLN A 146 -54.38 -32.65 5.34
N ASN A 147 -55.34 -31.78 5.60
CA ASN A 147 -55.91 -30.87 4.60
C ASN A 147 -54.92 -29.70 4.30
N ARG A 148 -53.66 -30.04 4.03
CA ARG A 148 -52.54 -29.12 3.79
C ARG A 148 -51.57 -29.68 2.75
N VAL A 149 -51.04 -28.81 1.91
CA VAL A 149 -49.99 -29.12 0.93
C VAL A 149 -48.71 -29.57 1.65
N SER A 150 -48.05 -30.59 1.11
CA SER A 150 -46.75 -31.07 1.60
C SER A 150 -45.67 -30.00 1.46
N ASP A 151 -44.78 -29.94 2.44
CA ASP A 151 -43.67 -28.98 2.45
C ASP A 151 -42.77 -29.13 1.22
N VAL A 152 -42.23 -28.00 0.77
CA VAL A 152 -41.29 -27.98 -0.36
C VAL A 152 -39.98 -28.61 0.08
N VAL A 153 -39.39 -29.44 -0.77
CA VAL A 153 -38.03 -29.97 -0.61
C VAL A 153 -37.15 -29.47 -1.76
N ALA A 154 -35.90 -29.14 -1.45
CA ALA A 154 -34.90 -28.76 -2.44
C ALA A 154 -33.94 -29.92 -2.70
N SER A 155 -33.44 -30.01 -3.93
CA SER A 155 -32.32 -30.88 -4.32
C SER A 155 -31.29 -30.05 -5.08
N PRO A 156 -30.09 -29.83 -4.50
CA PRO A 156 -29.69 -30.18 -3.13
C PRO A 156 -30.51 -29.45 -2.04
N GLY A 157 -30.63 -30.04 -0.85
CA GLY A 157 -31.48 -29.58 0.26
C GLY A 157 -30.91 -28.42 1.10
N GLY A 158 -29.92 -27.69 0.58
CA GLY A 158 -29.08 -26.75 1.33
C GLY A 158 -27.76 -27.37 1.80
N GLY A 159 -26.80 -26.53 2.19
CA GLY A 159 -25.44 -26.89 2.57
C GLY A 159 -24.38 -26.33 1.61
N GLU A 160 -23.18 -26.89 1.72
CA GLU A 160 -22.04 -26.58 0.86
C GLU A 160 -22.24 -27.13 -0.56
N VAL A 161 -22.16 -26.26 -1.57
CA VAL A 161 -22.34 -26.60 -2.99
C VAL A 161 -21.34 -25.85 -3.87
N ALA A 162 -21.02 -26.38 -5.04
CA ALA A 162 -20.12 -25.70 -5.99
C ALA A 162 -20.83 -24.51 -6.68
N LYS A 163 -20.05 -23.53 -7.15
CA LYS A 163 -20.56 -22.42 -7.96
C LYS A 163 -21.28 -22.94 -9.21
N GLY A 164 -22.45 -22.42 -9.51
CA GLY A 164 -23.27 -22.85 -10.66
C GLY A 164 -24.15 -24.07 -10.39
N THR A 165 -24.25 -24.55 -9.14
CA THR A 165 -25.13 -25.67 -8.78
C THR A 165 -26.59 -25.32 -9.08
N ALA A 166 -27.29 -26.22 -9.77
CA ALA A 166 -28.72 -26.10 -10.05
C ALA A 166 -29.53 -26.69 -8.89
N VAL A 167 -30.38 -25.86 -8.28
CA VAL A 167 -31.32 -26.22 -7.21
C VAL A 167 -32.69 -26.48 -7.81
N THR A 168 -33.23 -27.66 -7.52
CA THR A 168 -34.57 -28.07 -7.94
C THR A 168 -35.51 -28.09 -6.73
N LEU A 169 -36.68 -27.46 -6.82
CA LEU A 169 -37.72 -27.49 -5.79
C LEU A 169 -38.84 -28.47 -6.17
N THR A 170 -39.29 -29.29 -5.22
CA THR A 170 -40.40 -30.25 -5.42
C THR A 170 -41.32 -30.30 -4.19
N THR A 171 -42.55 -30.79 -4.37
CA THR A 171 -43.51 -31.08 -3.29
C THR A 171 -44.24 -32.38 -3.61
N ASN A 172 -44.59 -33.17 -2.59
CA ASN A 172 -45.28 -34.45 -2.74
C ASN A 172 -46.78 -34.29 -3.03
N THR A 173 -47.32 -33.07 -2.96
CA THR A 173 -48.73 -32.81 -3.33
C THR A 173 -48.85 -32.59 -4.82
N GLU A 174 -49.36 -33.60 -5.53
CA GLU A 174 -49.58 -33.53 -6.97
C GLU A 174 -50.46 -32.34 -7.36
N GLY A 175 -50.03 -31.58 -8.37
CA GLY A 175 -50.75 -30.40 -8.87
C GLY A 175 -50.61 -29.12 -8.01
N ALA A 176 -49.81 -29.14 -6.94
CA ALA A 176 -49.48 -27.93 -6.19
C ALA A 176 -48.48 -27.03 -6.95
N THR A 177 -48.62 -25.72 -6.79
CA THR A 177 -47.72 -24.71 -7.36
C THR A 177 -46.74 -24.21 -6.30
N ILE A 178 -45.44 -24.22 -6.62
CA ILE A 178 -44.37 -23.75 -5.72
C ILE A 178 -44.04 -22.28 -6.03
N TYR A 179 -43.87 -21.47 -4.98
CA TYR A 179 -43.41 -20.09 -5.04
C TYR A 179 -42.18 -19.91 -4.14
N TYR A 180 -41.21 -19.07 -4.55
CA TYR A 180 -39.98 -18.88 -3.81
C TYR A 180 -39.46 -17.43 -3.81
N THR A 181 -38.52 -17.15 -2.92
CA THR A 181 -37.78 -15.89 -2.77
C THR A 181 -36.29 -16.18 -2.54
N LEU A 182 -35.42 -15.25 -2.97
CA LEU A 182 -33.96 -15.32 -2.83
C LEU A 182 -33.38 -14.20 -1.94
N ASP A 183 -34.19 -13.18 -1.62
CA ASP A 183 -33.83 -12.00 -0.84
C ASP A 183 -34.04 -12.20 0.68
N GLY A 184 -34.37 -13.42 1.11
CA GLY A 184 -34.64 -13.76 2.50
C GLY A 184 -36.05 -13.39 3.01
N SER A 185 -36.89 -12.75 2.19
CA SER A 185 -38.30 -12.48 2.53
C SER A 185 -39.13 -13.78 2.52
N ASN A 186 -40.26 -13.81 3.23
CA ASN A 186 -41.13 -14.99 3.25
C ASN A 186 -41.96 -15.09 1.96
N PRO A 187 -41.95 -16.23 1.24
CA PRO A 187 -42.66 -16.36 -0.03
C PRO A 187 -44.18 -16.41 0.17
N THR A 188 -44.92 -15.90 -0.81
CA THR A 188 -46.39 -15.94 -0.90
C THR A 188 -46.80 -16.33 -2.33
N ASN A 189 -48.10 -16.49 -2.58
CA ASN A 189 -48.61 -16.74 -3.94
C ASN A 189 -48.44 -15.60 -4.95
N LYS A 190 -47.88 -14.46 -4.52
CA LYS A 190 -47.43 -13.37 -5.39
C LYS A 190 -45.92 -13.37 -5.64
N SER A 191 -45.17 -14.26 -4.99
CA SER A 191 -43.73 -14.42 -5.19
C SER A 191 -43.43 -15.12 -6.52
N VAL A 192 -42.15 -15.31 -6.84
CA VAL A 192 -41.74 -15.93 -8.10
C VAL A 192 -42.23 -17.37 -8.14
N ARG A 193 -43.05 -17.70 -9.15
CA ARG A 193 -43.50 -19.07 -9.40
C ARG A 193 -42.32 -19.91 -9.89
N TYR A 194 -42.07 -21.04 -9.24
CA TYR A 194 -41.04 -21.98 -9.64
C TYR A 194 -41.43 -22.68 -10.95
N ASN A 195 -40.65 -22.44 -12.02
CA ASN A 195 -40.89 -22.97 -13.37
C ASN A 195 -39.61 -23.48 -14.07
N GLY A 196 -38.50 -23.58 -13.35
CA GLY A 196 -37.18 -23.97 -13.87
C GLY A 196 -36.14 -24.01 -12.75
N GLN A 197 -34.94 -24.48 -13.05
CA GLN A 197 -33.86 -24.61 -12.06
C GLN A 197 -33.40 -23.26 -11.52
N ILE A 198 -33.10 -23.19 -10.22
CA ILE A 198 -32.48 -22.03 -9.57
C ILE A 198 -30.97 -22.25 -9.55
N VAL A 199 -30.18 -21.41 -10.23
CA VAL A 199 -28.71 -21.54 -10.24
C VAL A 199 -28.12 -20.69 -9.10
N VAL A 200 -27.34 -21.30 -8.21
CA VAL A 200 -26.65 -20.59 -7.12
C VAL A 200 -25.19 -20.32 -7.49
N ASN A 201 -24.81 -19.05 -7.54
CA ASN A 201 -23.45 -18.60 -7.88
C ASN A 201 -22.70 -17.93 -6.72
N GLU A 202 -23.43 -17.61 -5.64
CA GLU A 202 -22.94 -16.97 -4.42
C GLU A 202 -23.73 -17.50 -3.21
N ASN A 203 -23.27 -17.19 -1.99
CA ASN A 203 -23.95 -17.61 -0.76
C ASN A 203 -25.39 -17.09 -0.77
N SER A 204 -26.37 -18.00 -0.71
CA SER A 204 -27.77 -17.68 -1.00
C SER A 204 -28.71 -18.40 -0.03
N VAL A 205 -29.87 -17.80 0.22
CA VAL A 205 -30.97 -18.43 0.98
C VAL A 205 -32.21 -18.50 0.09
N VAL A 206 -32.68 -19.72 -0.16
CA VAL A 206 -33.92 -19.98 -0.90
C VAL A 206 -35.02 -20.28 0.10
N LYS A 207 -36.08 -19.48 0.10
CA LYS A 207 -37.31 -19.79 0.86
C LYS A 207 -38.42 -20.17 -0.10
N ALA A 208 -39.17 -21.23 0.20
CA ALA A 208 -40.21 -21.74 -0.68
C ALA A 208 -41.51 -22.15 0.05
N ILE A 209 -42.65 -21.95 -0.61
CA ILE A 209 -43.98 -22.40 -0.18
C ILE A 209 -44.70 -23.07 -1.36
N ALA A 210 -45.53 -24.07 -1.08
CA ALA A 210 -46.38 -24.73 -2.07
C ALA A 210 -47.87 -24.50 -1.75
N GLU A 211 -48.66 -24.22 -2.80
CA GLU A 211 -50.10 -23.98 -2.69
C GLU A 211 -50.89 -24.84 -3.69
N LYS A 212 -52.09 -25.27 -3.26
CA LYS A 212 -53.07 -25.95 -4.11
C LYS A 212 -54.46 -25.52 -3.68
N GLU A 213 -55.30 -25.19 -4.65
CA GLU A 213 -56.68 -24.78 -4.40
C GLU A 213 -57.43 -25.85 -3.59
N GLY A 214 -58.16 -25.43 -2.55
CA GLY A 214 -58.89 -26.32 -1.64
C GLY A 214 -58.06 -26.94 -0.52
N LEU A 215 -56.73 -26.75 -0.51
CA LEU A 215 -55.84 -27.17 0.58
C LEU A 215 -55.22 -25.97 1.29
N THR A 216 -54.89 -26.13 2.57
CA THR A 216 -54.04 -25.15 3.27
C THR A 216 -52.63 -25.15 2.66
N SER A 217 -51.99 -23.99 2.47
CA SER A 217 -50.62 -23.90 1.95
C SER A 217 -49.60 -24.64 2.83
N SER A 218 -48.48 -25.06 2.25
CA SER A 218 -47.40 -25.71 3.00
C SER A 218 -46.77 -24.77 4.04
N ALA A 219 -45.95 -25.31 4.94
CA ALA A 219 -45.04 -24.45 5.70
C ALA A 219 -43.98 -23.83 4.76
N ILE A 220 -43.34 -22.74 5.19
CA ILE A 220 -42.22 -22.14 4.47
C ILE A 220 -40.97 -22.99 4.74
N SER A 221 -40.44 -23.61 3.68
CA SER A 221 -39.15 -24.30 3.71
C SER A 221 -38.03 -23.29 3.46
N THR A 222 -36.92 -23.41 4.18
CA THR A 222 -35.72 -22.55 4.03
C THR A 222 -34.50 -23.41 3.73
N PHE A 223 -33.78 -23.09 2.66
CA PHE A 223 -32.57 -23.78 2.23
C PHE A 223 -31.43 -22.76 2.12
N SER A 224 -30.37 -22.95 2.91
CA SER A 224 -29.17 -22.09 2.87
C SER A 224 -28.08 -22.78 2.06
N PHE A 225 -27.50 -22.08 1.08
CA PHE A 225 -26.40 -22.56 0.25
C PHE A 225 -25.14 -21.76 0.53
N ILE A 226 -24.05 -22.48 0.79
CA ILE A 226 -22.70 -21.90 0.91
C ILE A 226 -21.92 -22.36 -0.32
N ILE A 227 -21.38 -21.42 -1.08
CA ILE A 227 -20.57 -21.74 -2.25
C ILE A 227 -19.17 -22.15 -1.79
N VAL A 228 -18.77 -23.37 -2.14
CA VAL A 228 -17.40 -23.85 -1.99
C VAL A 228 -16.73 -23.75 -3.35
N ASN A 229 -15.69 -22.92 -3.44
CA ASN A 229 -14.87 -22.86 -4.64
C ASN A 229 -13.85 -24.01 -4.57
N ASN A 230 -14.06 -25.05 -5.40
CA ASN A 230 -13.16 -26.19 -5.50
C ASN A 230 -12.05 -25.99 -6.54
N GLU A 231 -11.99 -24.83 -7.19
CA GLU A 231 -10.85 -24.49 -8.04
C GLU A 231 -9.60 -24.26 -7.18
N PRO A 232 -8.41 -24.74 -7.61
CA PRO A 232 -7.16 -24.44 -6.93
C PRO A 232 -6.94 -22.93 -6.87
N VAL A 233 -6.59 -22.41 -5.69
CA VAL A 233 -6.21 -20.99 -5.52
C VAL A 233 -4.99 -20.70 -6.40
N ARG A 234 -5.11 -19.68 -7.25
CA ARG A 234 -4.08 -19.23 -8.18
C ARG A 234 -3.40 -17.97 -7.69
N ILE A 235 -2.32 -17.57 -8.36
CA ILE A 235 -1.56 -16.40 -7.94
C ILE A 235 -2.40 -15.12 -8.07
N HIS A 236 -3.14 -14.95 -9.17
CA HIS A 236 -4.06 -13.81 -9.33
C HIS A 236 -5.17 -13.76 -8.27
N ASP A 237 -5.62 -14.90 -7.74
CA ASP A 237 -6.62 -14.91 -6.65
C ASP A 237 -6.02 -14.35 -5.35
N ILE A 238 -4.75 -14.66 -5.09
CA ILE A 238 -4.01 -14.21 -3.91
C ILE A 238 -3.67 -12.73 -4.05
N GLN A 239 -3.14 -12.31 -5.20
CA GLN A 239 -2.83 -10.91 -5.47
C GLN A 239 -4.11 -10.07 -5.43
N GLY A 240 -5.10 -10.43 -6.24
CA GLY A 240 -6.36 -9.71 -6.35
C GLY A 240 -6.19 -8.32 -6.96
N LYS A 241 -7.27 -7.54 -6.92
CA LYS A 241 -7.36 -6.18 -7.48
C LYS A 241 -7.30 -5.14 -6.36
N SER A 242 -6.24 -5.17 -5.58
CA SER A 242 -6.07 -4.31 -4.41
C SER A 242 -4.64 -4.37 -3.88
N HIS A 243 -4.15 -3.28 -3.30
CA HIS A 243 -2.86 -3.19 -2.59
C HIS A 243 -2.75 -4.04 -1.33
N ILE A 244 -3.83 -4.71 -0.91
CA ILE A 244 -3.83 -5.63 0.23
C ILE A 244 -4.61 -6.87 -0.16
N SER A 245 -3.92 -8.00 -0.21
CA SER A 245 -4.48 -9.29 -0.54
C SER A 245 -5.69 -9.63 0.32
N SER A 246 -6.78 -10.07 -0.34
CA SER A 246 -7.93 -10.67 0.36
C SER A 246 -7.58 -12.00 1.05
N TYR A 247 -6.41 -12.56 0.77
CA TYR A 247 -5.85 -13.77 1.39
C TYR A 247 -4.92 -13.49 2.56
N LYS A 248 -4.63 -12.24 2.91
CA LYS A 248 -3.81 -11.88 4.08
C LYS A 248 -4.18 -12.70 5.33
N GLY A 249 -3.19 -13.40 5.88
CA GLY A 249 -3.30 -14.28 7.06
C GLY A 249 -4.04 -15.60 6.83
N LYS A 250 -4.47 -15.90 5.59
CA LYS A 250 -5.08 -17.18 5.22
C LYS A 250 -4.01 -18.16 4.78
N LYS A 251 -4.29 -19.44 5.01
CA LYS A 251 -3.47 -20.54 4.49
C LYS A 251 -3.92 -20.91 3.09
N VAL A 252 -2.96 -21.07 2.20
CA VAL A 252 -3.12 -21.55 0.83
C VAL A 252 -2.38 -22.86 0.65
N ASN A 253 -2.91 -23.74 -0.20
CA ASN A 253 -2.34 -25.05 -0.47
C ASN A 253 -2.28 -25.32 -1.97
N ASN A 254 -1.22 -25.98 -2.41
CA ASN A 254 -0.94 -26.37 -3.78
C ASN A 254 -1.02 -25.22 -4.78
N VAL A 255 -0.56 -24.02 -4.39
CA VAL A 255 -0.42 -22.88 -5.31
C VAL A 255 0.68 -23.23 -6.31
N GLU A 256 0.34 -23.30 -7.59
CA GLU A 256 1.28 -23.64 -8.66
C GLU A 256 1.92 -22.39 -9.28
N GLY A 257 3.20 -22.47 -9.61
CA GLY A 257 3.90 -21.42 -10.35
C GLY A 257 5.28 -21.87 -10.83
N VAL A 258 5.77 -21.25 -11.90
CA VAL A 258 7.13 -21.46 -12.42
C VAL A 258 8.08 -20.51 -11.72
N VAL A 259 9.18 -21.02 -11.18
CA VAL A 259 10.23 -20.18 -10.57
C VAL A 259 10.89 -19.32 -11.64
N THR A 260 10.81 -18.01 -11.51
CA THR A 260 11.28 -17.03 -12.50
C THR A 260 12.52 -16.27 -12.07
N ALA A 261 12.75 -16.13 -10.76
CA ALA A 261 13.95 -15.51 -10.21
C ALA A 261 14.25 -16.05 -8.81
N LEU A 262 15.54 -16.10 -8.44
CA LEU A 262 15.98 -16.46 -7.10
C LEU A 262 16.37 -15.21 -6.30
N ASP A 263 16.10 -15.23 -5.00
CA ASP A 263 16.50 -14.19 -4.07
C ASP A 263 17.19 -14.82 -2.83
N LYS A 264 17.88 -14.00 -2.04
CA LYS A 264 18.62 -14.44 -0.84
C LYS A 264 17.72 -15.15 0.19
N ASN A 265 16.45 -14.74 0.31
CA ASN A 265 15.54 -15.27 1.34
C ASN A 265 14.39 -16.10 0.77
N GLY A 266 14.33 -16.26 -0.54
CA GLY A 266 13.17 -16.83 -1.23
C GLY A 266 13.37 -16.83 -2.74
N PHE A 267 12.28 -16.77 -3.47
CA PHE A 267 12.28 -16.77 -4.92
C PHE A 267 10.95 -16.24 -5.44
N TYR A 268 10.92 -15.79 -6.69
CA TYR A 268 9.71 -15.36 -7.37
C TYR A 268 9.17 -16.51 -8.22
N ILE A 269 7.85 -16.65 -8.24
CA ILE A 269 7.12 -17.52 -9.16
C ILE A 269 6.15 -16.70 -9.99
N GLU A 270 5.90 -17.15 -11.22
CA GLU A 270 4.80 -16.66 -12.05
C GLU A 270 3.84 -17.80 -12.40
N ASP A 271 2.55 -17.49 -12.53
CA ASP A 271 1.52 -18.48 -12.80
C ASP A 271 1.75 -19.16 -14.16
N ASN A 272 1.61 -20.48 -14.20
CA ASN A 272 1.77 -21.29 -15.41
C ASN A 272 0.52 -21.32 -16.30
N LYS A 273 -0.63 -20.82 -15.82
CA LYS A 273 -1.85 -20.57 -16.61
C LYS A 273 -2.45 -19.25 -16.11
N PRO A 274 -1.83 -18.12 -16.48
CA PRO A 274 -2.31 -16.80 -16.08
C PRO A 274 -3.72 -16.55 -16.64
N ASP A 275 -4.46 -15.65 -16.00
CA ASP A 275 -5.68 -15.12 -16.57
C ASP A 275 -5.36 -14.04 -17.63
N ASN A 276 -6.36 -13.24 -18.01
CA ASN A 276 -6.17 -12.15 -18.98
C ASN A 276 -6.56 -10.80 -18.36
N ASP A 277 -6.57 -10.69 -17.04
CA ASP A 277 -6.98 -9.50 -16.33
C ASP A 277 -5.75 -8.67 -15.95
N PRO A 278 -5.54 -7.50 -16.60
CA PRO A 278 -4.37 -6.67 -16.32
C PRO A 278 -4.41 -6.04 -14.92
N ALA A 279 -5.49 -6.20 -14.15
CA ALA A 279 -5.61 -5.70 -12.79
C ALA A 279 -5.22 -6.73 -11.72
N THR A 280 -4.75 -7.92 -12.10
CA THR A 280 -4.27 -8.93 -11.17
C THR A 280 -2.88 -9.39 -11.54
N SER A 281 -1.95 -9.34 -10.60
CA SER A 281 -0.60 -9.85 -10.83
C SER A 281 -0.60 -11.38 -10.91
N GLU A 282 0.19 -11.89 -11.84
CA GLU A 282 0.48 -13.32 -12.00
C GLU A 282 1.82 -13.70 -11.36
N GLY A 283 2.49 -12.74 -10.72
CA GLY A 283 3.74 -12.91 -9.98
C GLY A 283 3.50 -13.04 -8.48
N MET A 284 4.36 -13.81 -7.80
CA MET A 284 4.30 -13.98 -6.34
C MET A 284 5.70 -14.17 -5.77
N TYR A 285 6.01 -13.48 -4.68
CA TYR A 285 7.20 -13.80 -3.90
C TYR A 285 6.92 -14.94 -2.92
N VAL A 286 7.82 -15.91 -2.86
CA VAL A 286 7.75 -17.05 -1.94
C VAL A 286 8.89 -16.95 -0.94
N TYR A 287 8.57 -16.60 0.30
CA TYR A 287 9.55 -16.55 1.39
C TYR A 287 9.88 -17.96 1.88
N LYS A 288 11.04 -18.47 1.47
CA LYS A 288 11.59 -19.76 1.89
C LYS A 288 13.10 -19.84 1.67
N LYS A 289 13.86 -19.39 2.68
CA LYS A 289 15.33 -19.30 2.61
C LYS A 289 16.07 -20.59 2.23
N GLU A 290 15.55 -21.75 2.61
CA GLU A 290 16.19 -23.06 2.40
C GLU A 290 15.45 -23.92 1.35
N ALA A 291 14.84 -23.31 0.34
CA ALA A 291 14.23 -24.05 -0.76
C ALA A 291 15.28 -24.52 -1.78
N ASN A 292 15.22 -25.81 -2.15
CA ASN A 292 16.04 -26.37 -3.22
C ASN A 292 15.29 -26.31 -4.55
N VAL A 293 15.21 -25.12 -5.15
CA VAL A 293 14.55 -24.84 -6.43
C VAL A 293 15.49 -24.14 -7.41
N ALA A 294 15.24 -24.28 -8.69
CA ALA A 294 15.94 -23.57 -9.77
C ALA A 294 14.96 -22.80 -10.65
N VAL A 295 15.44 -21.75 -11.32
CA VAL A 295 14.67 -21.04 -12.36
C VAL A 295 14.22 -22.05 -13.43
N GLY A 296 12.93 -22.00 -13.79
CA GLY A 296 12.29 -22.97 -14.69
C GLY A 296 11.68 -24.19 -14.00
N ASP A 297 11.86 -24.37 -12.69
CA ASP A 297 11.11 -25.37 -11.93
C ASP A 297 9.64 -24.95 -11.82
N LEU A 298 8.72 -25.85 -12.18
CA LEU A 298 7.31 -25.73 -11.81
C LEU A 298 7.14 -26.34 -10.43
N ILE A 299 6.58 -25.57 -9.51
CA ILE A 299 6.44 -25.95 -8.10
C ILE A 299 4.98 -25.88 -7.64
N GLN A 300 4.71 -26.56 -6.53
CA GLN A 300 3.53 -26.37 -5.68
C GLN A 300 3.97 -25.84 -4.31
N VAL A 301 3.28 -24.79 -3.84
CA VAL A 301 3.56 -24.11 -2.58
C VAL A 301 2.36 -24.22 -1.64
N ASP A 302 2.64 -24.61 -0.39
CA ASP A 302 1.70 -24.49 0.73
C ASP A 302 2.26 -23.47 1.72
N GLY A 303 1.43 -22.55 2.22
CA GLY A 303 1.91 -21.50 3.11
C GLY A 303 0.80 -20.60 3.65
N GLU A 304 1.23 -19.56 4.34
CA GLU A 304 0.37 -18.46 4.78
C GLU A 304 0.69 -17.22 3.94
N VAL A 305 -0.33 -16.51 3.49
CA VAL A 305 -0.17 -15.26 2.74
C VAL A 305 0.08 -14.12 3.73
N GLU A 306 1.18 -13.39 3.56
CA GLU A 306 1.58 -12.25 4.39
C GLU A 306 1.64 -10.96 3.55
N GLU A 307 1.33 -9.84 4.20
CA GLU A 307 1.60 -8.50 3.68
C GLU A 307 2.92 -8.02 4.27
N TYR A 308 4.00 -8.12 3.49
CA TYR A 308 5.35 -7.88 3.97
C TYR A 308 5.79 -6.44 3.70
N VAL A 309 6.17 -5.72 4.76
CA VAL A 309 6.84 -4.42 4.61
C VAL A 309 8.33 -4.67 4.44
N GLY A 310 8.86 -4.27 3.28
CA GLY A 310 10.26 -4.41 2.91
C GLY A 310 11.25 -3.78 3.91
N PRO A 311 12.56 -4.07 3.76
CA PRO A 311 13.59 -3.37 4.50
C PRO A 311 13.59 -1.87 4.16
N GLY A 312 13.87 -1.01 5.13
CA GLY A 312 13.84 0.43 4.92
C GLY A 312 14.15 1.23 6.19
N TYR A 313 13.69 2.48 6.21
CA TYR A 313 13.79 3.42 7.33
C TYR A 313 12.76 3.12 8.43
N ALA A 314 12.80 3.84 9.56
CA ALA A 314 12.00 3.51 10.74
C ALA A 314 10.50 3.69 10.47
N GLU A 315 10.15 4.75 9.75
CA GLU A 315 8.78 5.20 9.44
C GLU A 315 8.11 4.40 8.32
N ARG A 316 8.82 3.44 7.69
CA ARG A 316 8.29 2.66 6.56
C ARG A 316 6.97 1.94 6.89
N PHE A 317 6.78 1.50 8.12
CA PHE A 317 5.52 0.86 8.54
C PHE A 317 4.31 1.80 8.50
N GLU A 318 4.52 3.10 8.39
CA GLU A 318 3.48 4.14 8.30
C GLU A 318 3.39 4.76 6.90
N THR A 319 4.37 4.52 6.03
CA THR A 319 4.53 5.26 4.75
C THR A 319 4.63 4.36 3.53
N ASP A 320 5.25 3.20 3.65
CA ASP A 320 5.48 2.26 2.55
C ASP A 320 4.27 1.35 2.32
N LEU A 321 4.09 0.91 1.06
CA LEU A 321 3.22 -0.21 0.69
C LEU A 321 3.78 -1.54 1.22
N THR A 322 2.96 -2.58 1.16
CA THR A 322 3.35 -3.97 1.43
C THR A 322 3.52 -4.73 0.12
N THR A 323 4.33 -5.78 0.16
CA THR A 323 4.40 -6.78 -0.90
C THR A 323 3.63 -8.01 -0.46
N THR A 324 2.78 -8.53 -1.34
CA THR A 324 2.05 -9.78 -1.09
C THR A 324 3.01 -10.95 -1.27
N GLU A 325 3.19 -11.77 -0.23
CA GLU A 325 4.07 -12.94 -0.29
C GLU A 325 3.44 -14.20 0.31
N ILE A 326 3.91 -15.37 -0.13
CA ILE A 326 3.60 -16.64 0.52
C ILE A 326 4.78 -17.05 1.40
N LYS A 327 4.54 -17.09 2.72
CA LYS A 327 5.46 -17.71 3.67
C LYS A 327 5.32 -19.22 3.62
N ALA A 328 6.20 -19.85 2.86
CA ALA A 328 6.03 -21.25 2.51
C ALA A 328 6.33 -22.19 3.69
N SER A 329 5.34 -23.01 4.03
CA SER A 329 5.50 -24.19 4.89
C SER A 329 6.08 -25.37 4.10
N ARG A 330 5.64 -25.54 2.85
CA ARG A 330 6.10 -26.58 1.92
C ARG A 330 6.32 -26.00 0.52
N VAL A 331 7.37 -26.48 -0.13
CA VAL A 331 7.66 -26.26 -1.55
C VAL A 331 7.96 -27.61 -2.18
N ALA A 332 7.24 -27.98 -3.22
CA ALA A 332 7.43 -29.23 -3.94
C ALA A 332 7.66 -28.96 -5.43
N VAL A 333 8.79 -29.40 -5.97
CA VAL A 333 9.06 -29.36 -7.42
C VAL A 333 8.26 -30.46 -8.09
N ILE A 334 7.34 -30.09 -8.98
CA ILE A 334 6.47 -31.02 -9.71
C ILE A 334 6.93 -31.23 -11.16
N ALA A 335 7.65 -30.27 -11.74
CA ALA A 335 8.36 -30.45 -13.00
C ALA A 335 9.58 -29.52 -13.08
N LYS A 336 10.55 -29.87 -13.92
CA LYS A 336 11.76 -29.07 -14.18
C LYS A 336 11.80 -28.53 -15.61
N ASP A 337 12.71 -27.60 -15.84
CA ASP A 337 13.10 -27.07 -17.15
C ASP A 337 11.91 -26.59 -17.99
N ARG A 338 10.93 -25.95 -17.33
CA ARG A 338 9.78 -25.35 -18.01
C ARG A 338 10.18 -24.03 -18.66
N PRO A 339 9.60 -23.70 -19.82
CA PRO A 339 9.71 -22.34 -20.34
C PRO A 339 9.13 -21.38 -19.31
N LEU A 340 9.84 -20.27 -19.10
CA LEU A 340 9.34 -19.19 -18.26
C LEU A 340 8.16 -18.50 -18.98
N PRO A 341 7.17 -17.96 -18.26
CA PRO A 341 6.16 -17.09 -18.86
C PRO A 341 6.82 -15.93 -19.63
N ALA A 342 6.13 -15.35 -20.61
CA ALA A 342 6.68 -14.21 -21.33
C ALA A 342 6.68 -12.97 -20.42
N PRO A 343 7.79 -12.21 -20.31
CA PRO A 343 7.80 -10.99 -19.52
C PRO A 343 6.92 -9.91 -20.19
N ILE A 344 6.32 -9.04 -19.37
CA ILE A 344 5.59 -7.88 -19.87
C ILE A 344 6.58 -6.89 -20.48
N VAL A 345 6.41 -6.54 -21.75
CA VAL A 345 7.23 -5.48 -22.38
C VAL A 345 6.63 -4.12 -22.02
N LEU A 346 7.41 -3.24 -21.39
CA LEU A 346 6.95 -1.90 -20.99
C LEU A 346 7.17 -0.86 -22.10
N GLY A 347 6.25 0.08 -22.20
CA GLY A 347 6.32 1.24 -23.10
C GLY A 347 5.42 1.14 -24.33
N GLU A 348 5.67 2.00 -25.32
CA GLU A 348 4.77 2.28 -26.46
C GLU A 348 4.45 1.05 -27.33
N ASN A 349 5.36 0.09 -27.41
CA ASN A 349 5.23 -1.14 -28.21
C ASN A 349 4.77 -2.35 -27.37
N GLY A 350 4.44 -2.14 -26.09
CA GLY A 350 3.96 -3.15 -25.18
C GLY A 350 2.86 -2.59 -24.28
N VAL A 351 2.97 -2.82 -22.97
CA VAL A 351 2.07 -2.24 -21.99
C VAL A 351 2.52 -0.83 -21.66
N LYS A 352 1.65 0.13 -21.92
CA LYS A 352 1.88 1.54 -21.58
C LYS A 352 1.78 1.72 -20.07
N ILE A 353 2.71 2.49 -19.53
CA ILE A 353 2.70 2.87 -18.12
C ILE A 353 1.82 4.13 -18.00
N PRO A 354 0.90 4.23 -17.02
CA PRO A 354 0.23 5.49 -16.77
C PRO A 354 1.25 6.60 -16.48
N ASP A 355 1.13 7.74 -17.15
CA ASP A 355 2.17 8.78 -17.18
C ASP A 355 1.70 10.15 -16.66
N GLN A 356 0.48 10.24 -16.13
CA GLN A 356 -0.09 11.48 -15.56
C GLN A 356 -0.43 11.34 -14.08
N ILE A 357 -1.17 10.30 -13.71
CA ILE A 357 -1.79 10.15 -12.40
C ILE A 357 -1.06 9.06 -11.62
N ILE A 358 -0.74 9.38 -10.37
CA ILE A 358 -0.22 8.41 -9.42
C ILE A 358 -1.38 7.67 -8.76
N ASP A 359 -2.28 8.44 -8.15
CA ASP A 359 -3.55 8.05 -7.54
C ASP A 359 -4.43 9.33 -7.48
N ASN A 360 -5.68 9.27 -7.92
CA ASN A 360 -6.62 10.39 -7.89
C ASN A 360 -7.79 10.21 -6.90
N ASP A 361 -7.93 9.04 -6.27
CA ASP A 361 -9.09 8.68 -5.45
C ASP A 361 -8.73 8.09 -4.07
N ALA A 362 -7.45 8.10 -3.71
CA ALA A 362 -6.89 7.63 -2.45
C ALA A 362 -7.18 6.15 -2.21
N PHE A 363 -6.85 5.31 -3.20
CA PHE A 363 -7.09 3.86 -3.24
C PHE A 363 -8.58 3.49 -3.19
N GLY A 364 -9.45 4.31 -3.77
CA GLY A 364 -10.89 4.10 -3.84
C GLY A 364 -11.27 2.97 -4.80
N LEU A 365 -10.85 3.08 -6.06
CA LEU A 365 -10.99 2.11 -7.12
C LEU A 365 -9.60 1.64 -7.55
N PHE A 366 -9.41 0.33 -7.65
CA PHE A 366 -8.19 -0.22 -8.23
C PHE A 366 -8.26 -0.16 -9.76
N ASP A 367 -7.65 0.85 -10.39
CA ASP A 367 -7.61 1.08 -11.83
C ASP A 367 -6.17 1.26 -12.37
N PRO A 368 -5.50 0.16 -12.76
CA PRO A 368 -4.14 0.20 -13.31
C PRO A 368 -4.03 0.87 -14.69
N ASN A 369 -5.13 1.25 -15.34
CA ASN A 369 -5.06 1.99 -16.60
C ASN A 369 -4.95 3.51 -16.38
N GLU A 370 -5.43 4.01 -15.25
CA GLU A 370 -5.41 5.42 -14.89
C GLU A 370 -4.31 5.71 -13.85
N ASP A 371 -4.24 4.88 -12.81
CA ASP A 371 -3.39 5.10 -11.64
C ASP A 371 -2.09 4.30 -11.74
N ALA A 372 -0.97 5.02 -11.76
CA ALA A 372 0.34 4.38 -11.85
C ALA A 372 0.66 3.52 -10.63
N ILE A 373 0.15 3.87 -9.44
CA ILE A 373 0.38 3.06 -8.23
C ILE A 373 -0.30 1.68 -8.36
N ASP A 374 -1.51 1.64 -8.91
CA ASP A 374 -2.25 0.40 -9.19
C ASP A 374 -1.63 -0.38 -10.33
N PHE A 375 -1.13 0.32 -11.34
CA PHE A 375 -0.40 -0.30 -12.44
C PHE A 375 0.79 -1.12 -11.94
N TYR A 376 1.65 -0.54 -11.11
CA TYR A 376 2.82 -1.27 -10.61
C TYR A 376 2.44 -2.39 -9.63
N GLU A 377 1.39 -2.19 -8.83
CA GLU A 377 0.83 -3.24 -7.96
C GLU A 377 0.29 -4.43 -8.77
N SER A 378 -0.42 -4.15 -9.88
CA SER A 378 -0.99 -5.17 -10.76
C SER A 378 0.04 -6.05 -11.48
N ILE A 379 1.33 -5.68 -11.42
CA ILE A 379 2.45 -6.44 -11.98
C ILE A 379 3.49 -6.81 -10.91
N GLU A 380 3.17 -6.68 -9.62
CA GLU A 380 4.08 -7.00 -8.52
C GLU A 380 4.58 -8.45 -8.62
N GLY A 381 5.90 -8.66 -8.54
CA GLY A 381 6.51 -9.99 -8.62
C GLY A 381 6.59 -10.57 -10.02
N MET A 382 6.00 -9.94 -11.05
CA MET A 382 6.13 -10.36 -12.44
C MET A 382 7.45 -9.88 -13.05
N ARG A 383 7.95 -10.60 -14.06
CA ARG A 383 9.03 -10.10 -14.92
C ARG A 383 8.51 -9.11 -15.94
N VAL A 384 9.22 -7.99 -16.03
CA VAL A 384 9.05 -6.96 -17.04
C VAL A 384 10.31 -6.83 -17.89
N THR A 385 10.16 -6.38 -19.14
CA THR A 385 11.24 -6.05 -20.05
C THR A 385 11.15 -4.58 -20.43
N MET A 386 12.25 -3.85 -20.21
CA MET A 386 12.43 -2.47 -20.62
C MET A 386 13.23 -2.44 -21.92
N PRO A 387 12.65 -2.01 -23.06
CA PRO A 387 13.36 -1.97 -24.33
C PRO A 387 14.41 -0.87 -24.37
N THR A 388 15.70 -1.22 -24.52
CA THR A 388 16.85 -0.31 -24.62
C THR A 388 16.71 0.98 -23.79
N PRO A 389 16.58 0.89 -22.45
CA PRO A 389 16.18 2.03 -21.63
C PRO A 389 17.27 3.12 -21.58
N LYS A 390 16.83 4.36 -21.43
CA LYS A 390 17.71 5.53 -21.29
C LYS A 390 17.85 5.94 -19.84
N ILE A 391 19.06 6.26 -19.39
CA ILE A 391 19.35 6.68 -18.02
C ILE A 391 19.00 8.16 -17.85
N ILE A 392 18.18 8.46 -16.84
CA ILE A 392 17.61 9.79 -16.58
C ILE A 392 18.06 10.40 -15.25
N ALA A 393 18.79 9.66 -14.42
CA ALA A 393 19.46 10.17 -13.23
C ALA A 393 20.85 9.54 -13.06
N PRO A 394 21.81 10.21 -12.42
CA PRO A 394 23.01 9.54 -11.94
C PRO A 394 22.61 8.45 -10.93
N GLN A 395 23.36 7.34 -10.92
CA GLN A 395 23.15 6.29 -9.92
C GLN A 395 23.28 6.88 -8.50
N LYS A 396 22.38 6.46 -7.60
CA LYS A 396 22.46 6.79 -6.17
C LYS A 396 22.07 5.57 -5.33
N ASN A 397 22.97 5.12 -4.45
CA ASN A 397 22.71 4.04 -3.48
C ASN A 397 22.24 2.70 -4.09
N GLY A 398 22.67 2.37 -5.31
CA GLY A 398 22.21 1.17 -6.03
C GLY A 398 20.85 1.33 -6.71
N ASN A 399 20.35 2.56 -6.80
CA ASN A 399 19.16 2.92 -7.56
C ASN A 399 19.58 3.70 -8.82
N LEU A 400 19.18 3.20 -9.99
CA LEU A 400 19.40 3.82 -11.29
C LEU A 400 18.05 4.07 -11.95
N TYR A 401 17.71 5.34 -12.18
CA TYR A 401 16.46 5.69 -12.84
C TYR A 401 16.62 5.72 -14.35
N VAL A 402 15.68 5.07 -15.03
CA VAL A 402 15.62 4.96 -16.48
C VAL A 402 14.24 5.30 -17.01
N THR A 403 14.14 5.49 -18.31
CA THR A 403 12.86 5.62 -19.03
C THR A 403 12.88 4.78 -20.31
N VAL A 404 11.70 4.35 -20.72
CA VAL A 404 11.41 3.75 -22.03
C VAL A 404 10.44 4.67 -22.77
N LYS A 405 10.36 4.55 -24.10
CA LYS A 405 9.36 5.32 -24.85
C LYS A 405 7.96 4.89 -24.40
N ASN A 406 7.11 5.84 -23.98
CA ASN A 406 5.81 5.55 -23.37
C ASN A 406 4.61 6.30 -24.00
N SER A 407 4.81 6.96 -25.16
CA SER A 407 3.80 7.67 -25.98
C SER A 407 3.23 9.00 -25.46
N GLY A 408 3.78 9.59 -24.38
CA GLY A 408 3.41 10.92 -23.88
C GLY A 408 4.38 12.03 -24.29
N ASP A 409 3.84 13.24 -24.51
CA ASP A 409 4.64 14.45 -24.75
C ASP A 409 5.05 15.07 -23.41
N LYS A 410 6.29 14.85 -23.01
CA LYS A 410 6.87 15.45 -21.80
C LYS A 410 7.95 16.44 -22.13
N VAL A 411 8.00 17.51 -21.35
CA VAL A 411 9.17 18.39 -21.39
C VAL A 411 10.31 17.66 -20.70
N VAL A 412 11.34 17.35 -21.48
CA VAL A 412 12.56 16.70 -21.01
C VAL A 412 13.73 17.65 -21.12
N THR A 413 14.74 17.45 -20.27
CA THR A 413 16.03 18.11 -20.42
C THR A 413 16.68 17.69 -21.73
N LYS A 414 17.71 18.44 -22.16
CA LYS A 414 18.55 18.08 -23.31
C LYS A 414 19.03 16.62 -23.30
N TYR A 415 19.23 16.06 -22.11
CA TYR A 415 19.75 14.70 -21.93
C TYR A 415 18.65 13.67 -21.60
N GLY A 416 17.38 14.05 -21.63
CA GLY A 416 16.23 13.14 -21.59
C GLY A 416 15.61 12.92 -20.21
N THR A 417 16.03 13.65 -19.18
CA THR A 417 15.38 13.60 -17.86
C THR A 417 14.06 14.37 -17.92
N PRO A 418 12.91 13.79 -17.55
CA PRO A 418 11.65 14.53 -17.50
C PRO A 418 11.67 15.59 -16.41
N LEU A 419 11.07 16.74 -16.68
CA LEU A 419 10.90 17.80 -15.70
C LEU A 419 9.74 17.49 -14.75
N LEU A 420 9.92 17.82 -13.48
CA LEU A 420 8.79 17.91 -12.56
C LEU A 420 7.98 19.16 -12.86
N ASP A 421 6.66 19.04 -12.96
CA ASP A 421 5.73 20.17 -13.13
C ASP A 421 4.58 20.02 -12.09
N GLU A 422 3.81 21.08 -11.85
CA GLU A 422 2.76 21.17 -10.82
C GLU A 422 1.74 20.03 -10.92
N ASN A 423 1.47 19.56 -12.14
CA ASN A 423 0.49 18.51 -12.43
C ASN A 423 1.12 17.24 -13.01
N GLN A 424 2.45 17.08 -12.91
CA GLN A 424 3.16 15.98 -13.57
C GLN A 424 4.33 15.46 -12.73
N LEU A 425 4.12 14.32 -12.08
CA LEU A 425 5.07 13.65 -11.19
C LEU A 425 5.95 12.59 -11.88
N ASN A 426 5.72 12.38 -13.17
CA ASN A 426 6.39 11.40 -14.04
C ASN A 426 6.36 9.97 -13.49
N PRO A 427 5.16 9.35 -13.38
CA PRO A 427 5.01 8.00 -12.85
C PRO A 427 5.70 6.89 -13.67
N GLU A 428 5.89 7.12 -14.96
CA GLU A 428 6.49 6.20 -15.92
C GLU A 428 8.03 6.09 -15.82
N ARG A 429 8.64 6.82 -14.89
CA ARG A 429 10.06 6.64 -14.56
C ARG A 429 10.25 5.29 -13.87
N LEU A 430 11.26 4.55 -14.30
CA LEU A 430 11.53 3.21 -13.81
C LEU A 430 12.79 3.19 -12.97
N SER A 431 12.72 2.63 -11.76
CA SER A 431 13.88 2.39 -10.91
C SER A 431 14.46 1.00 -11.19
N VAL A 432 15.74 0.92 -11.54
CA VAL A 432 16.48 -0.33 -11.72
C VAL A 432 17.46 -0.53 -10.57
N LYS A 433 17.45 -1.72 -9.95
CA LYS A 433 18.45 -2.09 -8.95
C LYS A 433 19.79 -2.39 -9.63
N VAL A 434 20.84 -1.72 -9.20
CA VAL A 434 22.20 -1.90 -9.69
C VAL A 434 23.18 -2.01 -8.52
N PRO A 435 24.38 -2.60 -8.73
CA PRO A 435 25.45 -2.53 -7.73
C PRO A 435 25.76 -1.10 -7.30
N ARG A 436 26.17 -0.91 -6.04
CA ARG A 436 26.42 0.43 -5.49
C ARG A 436 27.56 1.17 -6.17
N ASP A 437 28.50 0.43 -6.74
CA ASP A 437 29.65 0.87 -7.52
C ASP A 437 29.37 0.96 -9.03
N TYR A 438 28.14 0.71 -9.47
CA TYR A 438 27.77 0.86 -10.88
C TYR A 438 27.82 2.32 -11.32
N VAL A 439 28.66 2.62 -12.32
CA VAL A 439 28.90 3.99 -12.80
C VAL A 439 28.03 4.27 -14.04
N ALA A 440 27.07 5.17 -13.87
CA ALA A 440 26.14 5.60 -14.92
C ALA A 440 25.63 7.02 -14.65
N LYS A 441 25.45 7.81 -15.71
CA LYS A 441 25.03 9.21 -15.61
C LYS A 441 23.89 9.53 -16.58
N VAL A 442 23.31 10.71 -16.42
CA VAL A 442 22.19 11.16 -17.27
C VAL A 442 22.59 11.18 -18.74
N GLY A 443 21.68 10.71 -19.59
CA GLY A 443 21.82 10.70 -21.04
C GLY A 443 22.43 9.41 -21.59
N ASP A 444 23.14 8.65 -20.75
CA ASP A 444 23.65 7.34 -21.10
C ASP A 444 22.50 6.39 -21.51
N THR A 445 22.76 5.43 -22.40
CA THR A 445 21.73 4.51 -22.92
C THR A 445 22.24 3.07 -22.89
N PHE A 446 21.39 2.14 -22.45
CA PHE A 446 21.72 0.71 -22.49
C PHE A 446 21.73 0.19 -23.93
N THR A 447 22.68 -0.68 -24.28
CA THR A 447 22.83 -1.26 -25.62
C THR A 447 21.81 -2.36 -25.94
N GLY A 448 21.02 -2.77 -24.95
CA GLY A 448 20.02 -3.83 -25.07
C GLY A 448 18.94 -3.70 -24.02
N ASP A 449 18.01 -4.64 -24.05
CA ASP A 449 16.86 -4.66 -23.15
C ASP A 449 17.26 -5.11 -21.74
N ILE A 450 16.53 -4.62 -20.74
CA ILE A 450 16.68 -5.07 -19.36
C ILE A 450 15.41 -5.83 -18.98
N THR A 451 15.57 -7.11 -18.63
CA THR A 451 14.49 -7.90 -18.02
C THR A 451 14.75 -8.04 -16.52
N GLY A 452 13.72 -7.80 -15.71
CA GLY A 452 13.80 -7.90 -14.25
C GLY A 452 12.44 -8.09 -13.60
N VAL A 453 12.44 -8.44 -12.32
CA VAL A 453 11.23 -8.62 -11.51
C VAL A 453 10.83 -7.31 -10.85
N VAL A 454 9.55 -6.95 -10.90
CA VAL A 454 8.98 -5.80 -10.18
C VAL A 454 8.84 -6.16 -8.70
N GLY A 455 9.28 -5.28 -7.82
CA GLY A 455 8.99 -5.35 -6.39
C GLY A 455 8.99 -3.98 -5.76
N TYR A 456 8.78 -3.92 -4.45
CA TYR A 456 8.64 -2.66 -3.71
C TYR A 456 9.62 -2.60 -2.53
N ASP A 457 10.41 -1.52 -2.44
CA ASP A 457 11.19 -1.21 -1.24
C ASP A 457 11.58 0.28 -1.18
N TYR A 458 11.85 0.77 0.03
CA TYR A 458 12.21 2.16 0.29
C TYR A 458 11.21 3.16 -0.32
N GLY A 459 9.91 2.90 -0.18
CA GLY A 459 8.85 3.80 -0.64
C GLY A 459 8.67 3.90 -2.15
N SER A 460 9.15 2.92 -2.94
CA SER A 460 9.09 2.95 -4.41
C SER A 460 9.08 1.55 -5.04
N PHE A 461 8.44 1.43 -6.21
CA PHE A 461 8.56 0.28 -7.08
C PHE A 461 9.92 0.23 -7.78
N ARG A 462 10.53 -0.95 -7.82
CA ARG A 462 11.89 -1.16 -8.35
C ARG A 462 11.98 -2.47 -9.10
N ILE A 463 12.71 -2.43 -10.20
CA ILE A 463 12.97 -3.59 -11.06
C ILE A 463 14.31 -4.18 -10.67
N SER A 464 14.29 -5.46 -10.30
CA SER A 464 15.48 -6.24 -9.97
C SER A 464 15.90 -7.05 -11.20
N PRO A 465 16.99 -6.70 -11.90
CA PRO A 465 17.43 -7.42 -13.10
C PRO A 465 17.65 -8.91 -12.81
N VAL A 466 17.17 -9.78 -13.70
CA VAL A 466 17.34 -11.25 -13.59
C VAL A 466 18.47 -11.78 -14.49
N MET A 467 19.11 -10.88 -15.22
CA MET A 467 20.25 -11.15 -16.11
C MET A 467 21.32 -10.07 -15.90
N GLU A 468 22.51 -10.33 -16.42
CA GLU A 468 23.56 -9.30 -16.48
C GLU A 468 23.06 -8.09 -17.27
N LEU A 469 23.36 -6.88 -16.76
CA LEU A 469 22.95 -5.64 -17.40
C LEU A 469 23.71 -5.46 -18.73
N PRO A 470 23.03 -5.00 -19.80
CA PRO A 470 23.70 -4.60 -21.03
C PRO A 470 24.74 -3.52 -20.78
N SER A 471 25.72 -3.42 -21.68
CA SER A 471 26.66 -2.31 -21.66
C SER A 471 25.94 -0.97 -21.90
N VAL A 472 26.62 0.12 -21.53
CA VAL A 472 26.07 1.48 -21.63
C VAL A 472 26.87 2.28 -22.65
N VAL A 473 26.17 3.03 -23.50
CA VAL A 473 26.75 4.02 -24.41
C VAL A 473 26.71 5.39 -23.74
N ASP A 474 27.83 6.10 -23.77
CA ASP A 474 27.95 7.46 -23.22
C ASP A 474 26.98 8.44 -23.92
N GLY A 475 26.14 9.09 -23.13
CA GLY A 475 25.19 10.11 -23.59
C GLY A 475 25.84 11.44 -23.99
N GLY A 476 27.16 11.58 -23.80
CA GLY A 476 27.94 12.72 -24.25
C GLY A 476 27.77 13.98 -23.40
N PHE A 477 27.24 13.86 -22.18
CA PHE A 477 27.20 14.97 -21.23
C PHE A 477 28.60 15.50 -20.95
N LYS A 478 28.77 16.82 -21.05
CA LYS A 478 30.01 17.51 -20.70
C LYS A 478 29.68 18.70 -19.80
N ARG A 479 30.48 18.89 -18.75
CA ARG A 479 30.43 20.08 -17.90
C ARG A 479 30.82 21.30 -18.75
N VAL A 480 29.85 22.17 -19.02
CA VAL A 480 30.07 23.45 -19.72
C VAL A 480 29.87 24.58 -18.72
N GLY A 481 30.68 25.63 -18.81
CA GLY A 481 30.50 26.82 -17.98
C GLY A 481 29.25 27.62 -18.35
N ALA A 482 28.98 28.68 -17.59
CA ALA A 482 27.88 29.59 -17.84
C ALA A 482 27.91 30.14 -19.27
N ASN A 483 26.74 30.22 -19.90
CA ASN A 483 26.47 30.95 -21.12
C ASN A 483 26.66 32.45 -20.91
N ILE A 484 26.33 32.97 -19.72
CA ILE A 484 26.55 34.37 -19.34
C ILE A 484 28.03 34.73 -19.49
N GLN A 485 28.30 35.86 -20.15
CA GLN A 485 29.62 36.47 -20.22
C GLN A 485 29.66 37.66 -19.24
N PRO A 486 30.44 37.59 -18.14
CA PRO A 486 30.59 38.69 -17.20
C PRO A 486 31.02 39.98 -17.90
N ARG A 487 30.40 41.10 -17.50
CA ARG A 487 30.74 42.44 -17.99
C ARG A 487 31.25 43.30 -16.84
N LEU A 488 32.11 44.27 -17.16
CA LEU A 488 32.66 45.18 -16.15
C LEU A 488 31.62 46.15 -15.59
N ASP A 489 30.62 46.51 -16.40
CA ASP A 489 29.56 47.46 -16.06
C ASP A 489 28.31 46.82 -15.45
N LYS A 490 28.30 45.50 -15.26
CA LYS A 490 27.18 44.74 -14.70
C LYS A 490 27.63 43.90 -13.52
N LEU A 491 26.74 43.75 -12.55
CA LEU A 491 26.97 42.91 -11.37
C LEU A 491 26.70 41.46 -11.71
N THR A 492 27.55 40.54 -11.24
CA THR A 492 27.30 39.10 -11.30
C THR A 492 27.09 38.52 -9.90
N VAL A 493 25.99 37.80 -9.71
CA VAL A 493 25.64 37.19 -8.42
C VAL A 493 25.31 35.71 -8.67
N ALA A 494 25.87 34.80 -7.89
CA ALA A 494 25.59 33.38 -7.98
C ALA A 494 25.05 32.81 -6.65
N THR A 495 24.30 31.72 -6.73
CA THR A 495 24.05 30.81 -5.60
C THR A 495 24.74 29.48 -5.88
N TYR A 496 25.31 28.85 -4.85
CA TYR A 496 25.95 27.55 -4.98
C TYR A 496 25.94 26.77 -3.66
N ASN A 497 25.05 25.78 -3.58
CA ASN A 497 25.11 24.76 -2.55
C ASN A 497 26.36 23.88 -2.76
N ILE A 498 27.28 23.90 -1.79
CA ILE A 498 28.59 23.22 -1.86
C ILE A 498 28.65 21.84 -1.16
N GLU A 499 27.49 21.29 -0.76
CA GLU A 499 27.27 19.95 -0.19
C GLU A 499 28.19 19.62 1.01
N ASN A 500 27.76 19.93 2.24
CA ASN A 500 28.46 19.60 3.49
C ASN A 500 29.96 19.95 3.50
N PHE A 501 30.31 21.21 3.20
CA PHE A 501 31.69 21.62 2.99
C PHE A 501 32.39 22.10 4.28
N SER A 502 33.50 21.48 4.66
CA SER A 502 34.27 21.83 5.88
C SER A 502 35.79 21.91 5.65
N ALA A 503 36.51 22.44 6.65
CA ALA A 503 37.97 22.30 6.73
C ALA A 503 38.45 20.90 7.17
N ASN A 504 37.53 20.04 7.63
CA ASN A 504 37.84 18.65 7.97
C ASN A 504 38.09 17.83 6.68
N LYS A 505 39.36 17.52 6.43
CA LYS A 505 39.79 16.78 5.23
C LYS A 505 39.24 15.37 5.10
N LYS A 506 38.74 14.78 6.19
CA LYS A 506 38.10 13.46 6.15
C LYS A 506 36.70 13.51 5.53
N GLU A 507 36.04 14.66 5.63
CA GLU A 507 34.68 14.88 5.12
C GLU A 507 34.71 15.64 3.79
N THR A 508 35.60 16.63 3.67
CA THR A 508 35.82 17.40 2.44
C THR A 508 37.25 17.22 1.92
N THR A 509 37.39 16.39 0.89
CA THR A 509 38.69 16.08 0.25
C THR A 509 39.31 17.28 -0.44
N ASP A 510 40.64 17.31 -0.59
CA ASP A 510 41.33 18.38 -1.30
C ASP A 510 40.97 18.41 -2.80
N GLU A 511 40.61 17.27 -3.38
CA GLU A 511 40.09 17.15 -4.75
C GLU A 511 38.76 17.89 -4.93
N LYS A 512 37.82 17.73 -3.98
CA LYS A 512 36.55 18.48 -4.00
C LYS A 512 36.80 19.98 -3.93
N VAL A 513 37.74 20.44 -3.10
CA VAL A 513 38.11 21.87 -3.02
C VAL A 513 38.65 22.39 -4.36
N LYS A 514 39.55 21.63 -5.01
CA LYS A 514 40.13 22.03 -6.31
C LYS A 514 39.07 22.12 -7.41
N GLU A 515 38.16 21.15 -7.48
CA GLU A 515 37.09 21.14 -8.47
C GLU A 515 36.03 22.25 -8.20
N LEU A 516 35.72 22.56 -6.93
CA LEU A 516 34.90 23.72 -6.58
C LEU A 516 35.58 25.04 -6.98
N ALA A 517 36.87 25.19 -6.69
CA ALA A 517 37.63 26.36 -7.11
C ALA A 517 37.67 26.51 -8.64
N TYR A 518 37.86 25.39 -9.36
CA TYR A 518 37.78 25.35 -10.82
C TYR A 518 36.41 25.80 -11.31
N SER A 519 35.33 25.29 -10.70
CA SER A 519 33.95 25.64 -11.03
C SER A 519 33.69 27.14 -10.83
N ILE A 520 34.13 27.70 -9.70
CA ILE A 520 33.98 29.14 -9.41
C ILE A 520 34.76 29.99 -10.43
N LYS A 521 36.01 29.61 -10.74
CA LYS A 521 36.86 30.40 -11.62
C LYS A 521 36.44 30.30 -13.09
N TYR A 522 36.31 29.09 -13.62
CA TYR A 522 36.19 28.85 -15.05
C TYR A 522 34.74 28.63 -15.50
N ASN A 523 33.95 27.88 -14.73
CA ASN A 523 32.57 27.57 -15.10
C ASN A 523 31.64 28.75 -14.78
N LEU A 524 31.71 29.30 -13.57
CA LEU A 524 30.95 30.47 -13.13
C LEU A 524 31.61 31.81 -13.51
N LYS A 525 32.85 31.75 -14.03
CA LYS A 525 33.61 32.90 -14.55
C LYS A 525 33.84 34.01 -13.52
N MET A 526 34.16 33.61 -12.29
CA MET A 526 34.52 34.49 -11.17
C MET A 526 33.41 35.52 -10.84
N PRO A 527 32.24 35.09 -10.34
CA PRO A 527 31.15 36.00 -9.97
C PRO A 527 31.60 37.08 -8.98
N ASP A 528 30.95 38.24 -9.01
CA ASP A 528 31.25 39.32 -8.07
C ASP A 528 30.84 38.97 -6.64
N ILE A 529 29.71 38.28 -6.49
CA ILE A 529 29.15 37.79 -5.23
C ILE A 529 28.67 36.34 -5.44
N ILE A 530 28.94 35.45 -4.48
CA ILE A 530 28.46 34.07 -4.46
C ILE A 530 27.82 33.84 -3.09
N GLY A 531 26.50 33.68 -3.05
CA GLY A 531 25.84 33.10 -1.90
C GLY A 531 26.10 31.59 -1.88
N VAL A 532 26.53 31.07 -0.74
CA VAL A 532 26.82 29.65 -0.57
C VAL A 532 25.97 29.09 0.55
N GLU A 533 25.47 27.89 0.31
CA GLU A 533 24.72 27.05 1.24
C GLU A 533 25.60 25.87 1.63
N GLU A 534 25.20 25.09 2.65
CA GLU A 534 25.94 23.86 3.02
C GLU A 534 27.40 24.08 3.47
N MET A 535 27.76 25.30 3.88
CA MET A 535 29.01 25.54 4.61
C MET A 535 28.91 24.88 5.98
N GLN A 536 29.95 24.16 6.39
CA GLN A 536 30.12 23.50 7.69
C GLN A 536 31.13 24.22 8.59
N ASP A 537 31.10 23.92 9.90
CA ASP A 537 32.12 24.34 10.86
C ASP A 537 33.52 23.89 10.41
N ASN A 538 34.56 24.50 10.97
CA ASN A 538 35.95 24.15 10.67
C ASN A 538 36.25 22.66 10.91
N ASN A 539 35.59 22.04 11.89
CA ASN A 539 35.75 20.64 12.26
C ASN A 539 34.72 19.71 11.59
N GLY A 540 33.85 20.23 10.72
CA GLY A 540 32.85 19.45 9.98
C GLY A 540 31.72 18.98 10.89
N SER A 541 31.38 17.69 10.86
CA SER A 541 30.30 17.11 11.68
C SER A 541 30.64 16.81 13.15
N ILE A 542 31.83 17.22 13.62
CA ILE A 542 32.27 16.95 14.99
C ILE A 542 31.56 17.88 15.98
N ASN A 543 30.67 17.30 16.80
CA ASN A 543 29.92 18.05 17.80
C ASN A 543 30.72 18.31 19.09
N ASP A 544 31.61 19.31 19.06
CA ASP A 544 32.44 19.74 20.21
C ASP A 544 32.17 21.19 20.67
N GLY A 545 31.17 21.85 20.08
CA GLY A 545 30.83 23.25 20.35
C GLY A 545 31.50 24.27 19.41
N THR A 546 32.33 23.84 18.47
CA THR A 546 32.85 24.70 17.40
C THR A 546 31.70 25.19 16.52
N THR A 547 31.67 26.50 16.23
CA THR A 547 30.73 27.11 15.27
C THR A 547 31.44 27.98 14.21
N ASP A 548 32.76 28.15 14.34
CA ASP A 548 33.56 28.95 13.41
C ASP A 548 33.75 28.19 12.09
N ALA A 549 33.49 28.85 10.95
CA ALA A 549 33.68 28.33 9.60
C ALA A 549 34.82 29.03 8.83
N SER A 550 35.62 29.87 9.51
CA SER A 550 36.67 30.68 8.87
C SER A 550 37.72 29.87 8.11
N LEU A 551 38.15 28.71 8.64
CA LEU A 551 39.09 27.81 7.98
C LEU A 551 38.43 27.06 6.83
N SER A 552 37.15 26.69 6.96
CA SER A 552 36.37 26.10 5.87
C SER A 552 36.36 27.07 4.68
N ALA A 553 35.88 28.31 4.89
CA ALA A 553 35.86 29.33 3.85
C ALA A 553 37.26 29.60 3.25
N LYS A 554 38.30 29.64 4.10
CA LYS A 554 39.69 29.86 3.67
C LYS A 554 40.16 28.81 2.66
N ARG A 555 39.76 27.54 2.77
CA ARG A 555 40.16 26.49 1.81
C ARG A 555 39.71 26.81 0.38
N ILE A 556 38.48 27.27 0.19
CA ILE A 556 37.97 27.65 -1.14
C ILE A 556 38.69 28.91 -1.64
N ILE A 557 38.85 29.92 -0.78
CA ILE A 557 39.53 31.18 -1.14
C ILE A 557 40.97 30.90 -1.60
N ASP A 558 41.72 30.12 -0.84
CA ASP A 558 43.10 29.77 -1.16
C ASP A 558 43.18 28.97 -2.46
N ALA A 559 42.30 27.99 -2.66
CA ALA A 559 42.29 27.17 -3.87
C ALA A 559 41.93 27.97 -5.12
N VAL A 560 40.98 28.90 -5.04
CA VAL A 560 40.66 29.83 -6.14
C VAL A 560 41.86 30.73 -6.45
N LEU A 561 42.54 31.25 -5.41
CA LEU A 561 43.71 32.10 -5.58
C LEU A 561 44.90 31.33 -6.19
N GLU A 562 45.10 30.08 -5.79
CA GLU A 562 46.15 29.18 -6.29
C GLU A 562 46.02 29.00 -7.81
N ILE A 563 44.80 28.85 -8.31
CA ILE A 563 44.53 28.76 -9.75
C ILE A 563 44.43 30.14 -10.42
N ARG A 564 44.90 31.23 -9.80
CA ARG A 564 44.87 32.62 -10.33
C ARG A 564 43.46 33.19 -10.53
N GLY A 565 42.51 32.83 -9.67
CA GLY A 565 41.23 33.52 -9.52
C GLY A 565 41.35 34.75 -8.60
N PRO A 566 40.25 35.47 -8.35
CA PRO A 566 40.25 36.60 -7.44
C PRO A 566 40.44 36.11 -5.99
N LYS A 567 41.07 36.95 -5.17
CA LYS A 567 41.08 36.76 -3.72
C LYS A 567 39.71 37.17 -3.18
N TYR A 568 38.80 36.22 -3.08
CA TYR A 568 37.51 36.44 -2.42
C TYR A 568 37.69 36.75 -0.94
N GLU A 569 36.77 37.54 -0.39
CA GLU A 569 36.52 37.65 1.04
C GLU A 569 35.25 36.89 1.39
N TYR A 570 35.16 36.38 2.60
CA TYR A 570 34.00 35.63 3.09
C TYR A 570 33.34 36.38 4.24
N VAL A 571 32.01 36.46 4.20
CA VAL A 571 31.21 37.06 5.26
C VAL A 571 30.05 36.16 5.65
N GLU A 572 29.86 36.01 6.96
CA GLU A 572 28.79 35.23 7.58
C GLU A 572 28.37 35.85 8.91
N ILE A 573 27.32 35.28 9.51
CA ILE A 573 27.10 35.33 10.96
C ILE A 573 27.10 33.88 11.42
N ALA A 574 28.00 33.51 12.34
CA ALA A 574 28.10 32.15 12.85
C ALA A 574 26.83 31.75 13.63
N PRO A 575 26.26 30.56 13.38
CA PRO A 575 25.08 30.07 14.11
C PRO A 575 25.38 29.79 15.58
N SER A 576 24.32 29.71 16.38
CA SER A 576 24.44 29.18 17.74
C SER A 576 24.54 27.65 17.69
N ASN A 577 25.43 27.10 18.52
CA ASN A 577 25.74 25.68 18.51
C ASN A 577 24.47 24.81 18.70
N ASN A 578 24.22 23.92 17.74
CA ASN A 578 23.10 22.99 17.64
C ASN A 578 21.69 23.63 17.67
N GLN A 579 21.57 24.93 17.34
CA GLN A 579 20.26 25.61 17.30
C GLN A 579 19.70 25.75 15.87
N ASP A 580 20.59 25.88 14.89
CA ASP A 580 20.22 26.04 13.49
C ASP A 580 20.25 24.67 12.78
N GLY A 581 19.41 24.50 11.77
CA GLY A 581 19.24 23.21 11.08
C GLY A 581 20.47 22.76 10.30
N GLY A 582 20.47 21.50 9.86
CA GLY A 582 21.55 20.91 9.05
C GLY A 582 22.04 19.57 9.60
N ALA A 583 23.21 19.12 9.13
CA ALA A 583 23.84 17.91 9.64
C ALA A 583 24.14 18.03 11.15
N PRO A 584 23.83 17.00 11.96
CA PRO A 584 24.08 17.02 13.40
C PRO A 584 25.54 17.39 13.72
N GLY A 585 25.73 18.37 14.62
CA GLY A 585 27.05 18.81 15.06
C GLY A 585 27.82 19.73 14.10
N ALA A 586 27.30 19.98 12.89
CA ALA A 586 28.01 20.76 11.87
C ALA A 586 27.57 22.22 11.74
N ASN A 587 26.50 22.60 12.45
CA ASN A 587 25.91 23.94 12.49
C ASN A 587 25.76 24.60 11.09
N ILE A 588 25.22 23.89 10.10
CA ILE A 588 25.20 24.34 8.69
C ILE A 588 24.69 25.78 8.54
N ARG A 589 25.35 26.57 7.68
CA ARG A 589 25.01 27.98 7.46
C ARG A 589 25.01 28.38 5.99
N VAL A 590 24.49 29.57 5.75
CA VAL A 590 24.69 30.33 4.52
C VAL A 590 25.74 31.42 4.73
N GLY A 591 26.41 31.83 3.65
CA GLY A 591 27.39 32.92 3.68
C GLY A 591 27.63 33.50 2.28
N PHE A 592 28.49 34.52 2.20
CA PHE A 592 28.86 35.13 0.92
C PHE A 592 30.37 35.11 0.71
N PHE A 593 30.80 34.57 -0.44
CA PHE A 593 32.09 34.94 -1.03
C PHE A 593 31.88 36.17 -1.92
N TYR A 594 32.69 37.22 -1.78
CA TYR A 594 32.61 38.40 -2.65
C TYR A 594 33.99 38.86 -3.11
N ASN A 595 34.07 39.38 -4.34
CA ASN A 595 35.30 39.86 -4.94
C ASN A 595 35.52 41.34 -4.57
N PRO A 596 36.44 41.67 -3.64
CA PRO A 596 36.64 43.05 -3.16
C PRO A 596 37.18 44.00 -4.25
N SER A 597 37.68 43.47 -5.37
CA SER A 597 38.09 44.28 -6.53
C SER A 597 36.90 44.79 -7.36
N ARG A 598 35.70 44.27 -7.10
CA ARG A 598 34.49 44.50 -7.89
C ARG A 598 33.36 45.10 -7.07
N VAL A 599 33.15 44.57 -5.86
CA VAL A 599 32.13 45.00 -4.91
C VAL A 599 32.76 45.31 -3.57
N LYS A 600 32.09 46.12 -2.76
CA LYS A 600 32.48 46.38 -1.37
C LYS A 600 31.31 46.03 -0.46
N LEU A 601 31.57 45.32 0.63
CA LEU A 601 30.60 45.23 1.72
C LEU A 601 30.40 46.65 2.28
N ALA A 602 29.15 47.08 2.46
CA ALA A 602 28.85 48.42 2.92
C ALA A 602 29.45 48.64 4.32
N THR A 603 30.17 49.75 4.53
CA THR A 603 30.65 50.12 5.87
C THR A 603 29.61 50.96 6.62
N VAL A 604 28.81 51.72 5.88
CA VAL A 604 27.65 52.47 6.36
C VAL A 604 26.47 52.05 5.48
N PRO A 605 25.69 51.03 5.89
CA PRO A 605 24.57 50.53 5.10
C PRO A 605 23.49 51.61 4.95
N LYS A 606 22.85 51.67 3.78
CA LYS A 606 21.74 52.60 3.47
C LYS A 606 20.38 51.91 3.44
N LEU A 607 20.36 50.61 3.19
CA LEU A 607 19.16 49.80 3.01
C LEU A 607 18.94 48.89 4.23
N LEU A 608 20.01 48.42 4.84
CA LEU A 608 20.00 47.61 6.05
C LEU A 608 20.40 48.41 7.29
N ASP A 609 20.05 47.90 8.48
CA ASP A 609 20.44 48.52 9.75
C ASP A 609 21.90 48.22 10.11
N LYS A 610 22.40 47.06 9.66
CA LYS A 610 23.82 46.65 9.69
C LYS A 610 24.21 46.16 8.31
N ASN A 611 25.50 46.20 8.00
CA ASN A 611 26.03 45.74 6.72
C ASN A 611 25.73 44.26 6.44
N VAL A 612 25.61 43.47 7.49
CA VAL A 612 25.19 42.07 7.46
C VAL A 612 24.14 41.87 8.55
N VAL A 613 23.01 41.26 8.20
CA VAL A 613 21.95 40.91 9.12
C VAL A 613 21.46 39.50 8.84
N ARG A 614 21.03 38.82 9.89
CA ARG A 614 20.40 37.51 9.78
C ARG A 614 18.89 37.67 9.94
N ILE A 615 18.13 36.95 9.13
CA ILE A 615 16.67 36.96 9.19
C ILE A 615 16.24 35.88 10.20
N GLY A 616 15.40 36.26 11.17
CA GLY A 616 14.78 35.32 12.10
C GLY A 616 15.56 34.98 13.38
N ASP A 617 16.54 35.79 13.82
CA ASP A 617 17.32 35.52 15.05
C ASP A 617 16.46 35.40 16.33
N GLU A 618 15.31 36.09 16.38
CA GLU A 618 14.37 36.07 17.51
C GLU A 618 13.03 35.39 17.14
N ASN A 619 12.98 34.68 16.02
CA ASN A 619 11.77 34.04 15.52
C ASN A 619 11.90 32.51 15.62
N ALA A 620 11.12 31.91 16.54
CA ALA A 620 11.09 30.46 16.78
C ALA A 620 10.71 29.62 15.54
N LEU A 621 10.12 30.24 14.50
CA LEU A 621 9.89 29.58 13.22
C LEU A 621 11.19 29.03 12.60
N PHE A 622 12.32 29.71 12.83
CA PHE A 622 13.62 29.31 12.33
C PHE A 622 14.34 28.29 13.22
N ASP A 623 13.74 27.83 14.31
CA ASP A 623 14.33 26.78 15.14
C ASP A 623 14.58 25.53 14.30
N SER A 624 15.78 24.96 14.44
CA SER A 624 16.25 23.82 13.65
C SER A 624 16.20 24.05 12.13
N THR A 625 16.27 25.31 11.68
CA THR A 625 16.32 25.72 10.28
C THR A 625 17.53 26.63 10.07
N ARG A 626 18.16 26.59 8.89
CA ARG A 626 19.24 27.53 8.59
C ARG A 626 18.65 28.93 8.45
N LYS A 627 19.18 29.90 9.18
CA LYS A 627 18.70 31.29 9.13
C LYS A 627 19.28 32.02 7.91
N PRO A 628 18.47 32.70 7.09
CA PRO A 628 18.95 33.48 5.95
C PRO A 628 19.89 34.61 6.36
N LEU A 629 20.82 34.96 5.47
CA LEU A 629 21.79 36.03 5.66
C LEU A 629 21.62 37.09 4.59
N ALA A 630 21.36 38.33 4.98
CA ALA A 630 21.32 39.48 4.10
C ALA A 630 22.57 40.35 4.29
N ALA A 631 23.20 40.73 3.18
CA ALA A 631 24.34 41.63 3.17
C ALA A 631 24.14 42.77 2.16
N GLU A 632 24.51 44.00 2.55
CA GLU A 632 24.48 45.17 1.67
C GLU A 632 25.85 45.36 1.03
N PHE A 633 25.88 45.33 -0.30
CA PHE A 633 27.07 45.56 -1.11
C PHE A 633 26.94 46.85 -1.92
N THR A 634 28.08 47.45 -2.25
CA THR A 634 28.17 48.58 -3.19
C THR A 634 28.91 48.13 -4.44
N PHE A 635 28.27 48.26 -5.60
CA PHE A 635 28.83 48.02 -6.94
C PHE A 635 28.77 49.31 -7.76
N GLN A 636 29.92 49.82 -8.20
CA GLN A 636 30.00 51.08 -8.97
C GLN A 636 29.20 52.26 -8.39
N GLY A 637 29.17 52.38 -7.05
CA GLY A 637 28.45 53.44 -6.33
C GLY A 637 26.95 53.17 -6.11
N GLN A 638 26.41 52.07 -6.63
CA GLN A 638 25.03 51.63 -6.40
C GLN A 638 25.01 50.59 -5.27
N ASN A 639 24.07 50.73 -4.33
CA ASN A 639 23.89 49.77 -3.24
C ASN A 639 22.89 48.69 -3.65
N VAL A 640 23.17 47.44 -3.27
CA VAL A 640 22.34 46.26 -3.51
C VAL A 640 22.34 45.39 -2.27
N VAL A 641 21.19 44.85 -1.89
CA VAL A 641 21.09 43.84 -0.84
C VAL A 641 21.03 42.47 -1.50
N VAL A 642 21.85 41.54 -1.02
CA VAL A 642 21.80 40.13 -1.43
C VAL A 642 21.42 39.31 -0.20
N VAL A 643 20.45 38.42 -0.34
CA VAL A 643 19.92 37.54 0.71
C VAL A 643 20.18 36.09 0.31
N ALA A 644 21.01 35.37 1.05
CA ALA A 644 21.26 33.94 0.89
C ALA A 644 20.32 33.15 1.80
N ASN A 645 19.71 32.09 1.27
CA ASN A 645 18.67 31.32 1.93
C ASN A 645 18.98 29.83 1.83
N HIS A 646 18.55 29.08 2.85
CA HIS A 646 18.62 27.63 2.82
C HIS A 646 17.45 27.06 3.65
N LEU A 647 16.28 26.92 3.04
CA LEU A 647 15.04 26.61 3.77
C LEU A 647 14.99 25.16 4.25
N ASN A 648 14.00 24.80 5.08
CA ASN A 648 13.92 23.44 5.63
C ASN A 648 13.71 22.40 4.51
N SER A 649 14.41 21.28 4.63
CA SER A 649 14.32 20.17 3.68
C SER A 649 12.90 19.58 3.59
N LYS A 650 12.66 18.79 2.55
CA LYS A 650 11.44 17.98 2.36
C LYS A 650 11.34 16.72 3.23
N LEU A 651 12.24 16.56 4.20
CA LEU A 651 12.22 15.41 5.10
C LEU A 651 10.88 15.34 5.88
N GLY A 652 10.24 14.17 5.85
CA GLY A 652 8.95 13.93 6.48
C GLY A 652 7.73 14.09 5.56
N ASP A 653 7.93 14.55 4.33
CA ASP A 653 6.90 14.50 3.28
C ASP A 653 6.65 13.04 2.86
N ALA A 654 5.42 12.71 2.49
CA ALA A 654 5.10 11.39 1.93
C ALA A 654 5.74 11.20 0.55
N THR A 655 5.94 9.95 0.13
CA THR A 655 6.43 9.62 -1.22
C THR A 655 5.26 9.45 -2.18
N PRO A 656 5.42 9.74 -3.49
CA PRO A 656 4.34 9.57 -4.46
C PRO A 656 3.81 8.13 -4.53
N PHE A 657 4.68 7.12 -4.49
CA PHE A 657 4.29 5.71 -4.50
C PHE A 657 4.13 5.11 -3.08
N GLY A 658 3.78 5.93 -2.09
CA GLY A 658 3.52 5.50 -0.72
C GLY A 658 2.02 5.27 -0.45
N LYS A 659 1.70 4.70 0.71
CA LYS A 659 0.30 4.43 1.12
C LYS A 659 -0.47 5.66 1.63
N VAL A 660 0.17 6.82 1.69
CA VAL A 660 -0.46 8.07 2.14
C VAL A 660 -0.91 8.85 0.91
N GLN A 661 -2.17 8.63 0.53
CA GLN A 661 -2.82 9.32 -0.58
C GLN A 661 -4.06 10.09 -0.10
N PRO A 662 -4.35 11.28 -0.65
CA PRO A 662 -3.47 12.05 -1.54
C PRO A 662 -2.19 12.49 -0.83
N LEU A 663 -1.15 12.80 -1.61
CA LEU A 663 0.19 13.14 -1.11
C LEU A 663 0.16 14.25 -0.05
N VAL A 664 0.71 13.94 1.14
CA VAL A 664 0.81 14.90 2.26
C VAL A 664 2.24 15.42 2.40
N LEU A 665 2.42 16.72 2.17
CA LEU A 665 3.71 17.42 2.29
C LEU A 665 3.82 18.12 3.66
N LYS A 666 4.13 17.36 4.71
CA LYS A 666 4.17 17.86 6.11
C LYS A 666 5.13 19.03 6.31
N SER A 667 6.21 19.08 5.54
CA SER A 667 7.24 20.11 5.63
C SER A 667 6.91 21.39 4.84
N GLU A 668 5.91 21.37 3.95
CA GLU A 668 5.54 22.49 3.07
C GLU A 668 5.06 23.71 3.87
N GLU A 669 4.18 23.51 4.86
CA GLU A 669 3.58 24.61 5.63
C GLU A 669 4.65 25.46 6.34
N LYS A 670 5.65 24.82 6.96
CA LYS A 670 6.78 25.52 7.57
C LYS A 670 7.59 26.30 6.51
N ARG A 671 7.83 25.72 5.33
CA ARG A 671 8.51 26.42 4.22
C ARG A 671 7.73 27.64 3.74
N ILE A 672 6.40 27.57 3.65
CA ILE A 672 5.55 28.72 3.28
C ILE A 672 5.77 29.87 4.27
N GLN A 673 5.74 29.59 5.56
CA GLN A 673 5.92 30.60 6.60
C GLN A 673 7.34 31.20 6.57
N LEU A 674 8.37 30.38 6.39
CA LEU A 674 9.76 30.86 6.26
C LEU A 674 9.93 31.76 5.02
N ALA A 675 9.35 31.37 3.89
CA ALA A 675 9.34 32.15 2.66
C ALA A 675 8.65 33.51 2.85
N GLN A 676 7.53 33.55 3.58
CA GLN A 676 6.84 34.80 3.91
C GLN A 676 7.71 35.72 4.77
N GLU A 677 8.44 35.20 5.74
CA GLU A 677 9.34 36.01 6.58
C GLU A 677 10.47 36.65 5.76
N VAL A 678 11.04 35.92 4.79
CA VAL A 678 12.03 36.47 3.86
C VAL A 678 11.40 37.54 2.97
N ASN A 679 10.19 37.29 2.43
CA ASN A 679 9.47 38.30 1.64
C ASN A 679 9.18 39.58 2.46
N HIS A 680 8.68 39.44 3.69
CA HIS A 680 8.42 40.55 4.61
C HIS A 680 9.69 41.37 4.90
N PHE A 681 10.83 40.71 5.06
CA PHE A 681 12.11 41.38 5.20
C PHE A 681 12.44 42.25 3.98
N VAL A 682 12.28 41.72 2.76
CA VAL A 682 12.49 42.49 1.51
C VAL A 682 11.49 43.63 1.38
N GLN A 683 10.22 43.43 1.74
CA GLN A 683 9.23 44.50 1.79
C GLN A 683 9.65 45.64 2.75
N GLY A 684 10.27 45.31 3.88
CA GLY A 684 10.82 46.28 4.82
C GLY A 684 11.88 47.19 4.16
N ILE A 685 12.76 46.60 3.35
CA ILE A 685 13.77 47.35 2.57
C ILE A 685 13.06 48.25 1.53
N GLN A 686 12.11 47.69 0.79
CA GLN A 686 11.34 48.38 -0.24
C GLN A 686 10.47 49.53 0.31
N LYS A 687 10.00 49.43 1.56
CA LYS A 687 9.33 50.54 2.27
C LYS A 687 10.28 51.70 2.57
N LYS A 688 11.55 51.42 2.89
CA LYS A 688 12.58 52.44 3.10
C LYS A 688 12.99 53.08 1.76
N ASN A 689 13.06 52.28 0.70
CA ASN A 689 13.37 52.73 -0.66
C ASN A 689 12.71 51.80 -1.70
N ALA A 690 11.68 52.31 -2.39
CA ALA A 690 10.90 51.56 -3.38
C ALA A 690 11.69 51.12 -4.63
N ASN A 691 12.89 51.66 -4.83
CA ASN A 691 13.79 51.27 -5.93
C ASN A 691 15.00 50.48 -5.40
N ALA A 692 15.01 50.04 -4.14
CA ALA A 692 16.12 49.29 -3.58
C ALA A 692 16.31 47.96 -4.34
N PRO A 693 17.46 47.74 -5.02
CA PRO A 693 17.70 46.48 -5.69
C PRO A 693 17.99 45.40 -4.63
N VAL A 694 17.17 44.37 -4.61
CA VAL A 694 17.36 43.20 -3.73
C VAL A 694 17.42 41.93 -4.56
N VAL A 695 18.40 41.09 -4.28
CA VAL A 695 18.57 39.75 -4.85
C VAL A 695 18.36 38.74 -3.73
N VAL A 696 17.39 37.86 -3.88
CA VAL A 696 17.11 36.74 -2.96
C VAL A 696 17.51 35.46 -3.68
N LEU A 697 18.48 34.74 -3.13
CA LEU A 697 19.03 33.55 -3.76
C LEU A 697 19.20 32.42 -2.75
N GLY A 698 19.38 31.21 -3.27
CA GLY A 698 19.75 30.04 -2.47
C GLY A 698 18.89 28.83 -2.72
N ASP A 699 19.16 27.80 -1.94
CA ASP A 699 18.41 26.56 -1.91
C ASP A 699 17.10 26.75 -1.12
N MET A 700 16.00 26.93 -1.84
CA MET A 700 14.68 27.11 -1.26
C MET A 700 14.02 25.78 -0.88
N ASN A 701 14.65 24.65 -1.22
CA ASN A 701 14.12 23.30 -1.05
C ASN A 701 12.71 23.13 -1.63
N ASP A 702 12.33 23.94 -2.64
CA ASP A 702 11.02 23.86 -3.28
C ASP A 702 11.03 24.39 -4.70
N PHE A 703 9.99 24.05 -5.47
CA PHE A 703 9.94 24.25 -6.92
C PHE A 703 9.42 25.63 -7.29
N GLU A 704 9.68 26.11 -8.51
CA GLU A 704 9.26 27.46 -8.95
C GLU A 704 7.74 27.66 -8.96
N PHE A 705 6.97 26.57 -9.13
CA PHE A 705 5.50 26.60 -9.12
C PHE A 705 4.91 26.33 -7.72
N SER A 706 5.73 25.97 -6.74
CA SER A 706 5.28 25.56 -5.41
C SER A 706 4.68 26.72 -4.60
N LYS A 707 3.89 26.40 -3.57
CA LYS A 707 3.32 27.41 -2.68
C LYS A 707 4.40 28.20 -1.92
N PRO A 708 5.49 27.58 -1.40
CA PRO A 708 6.57 28.35 -0.77
C PRO A 708 7.21 29.38 -1.72
N LEU A 709 7.47 29.03 -2.98
CA LEU A 709 8.05 30.00 -3.92
C LEU A 709 7.06 31.10 -4.30
N LYS A 710 5.77 30.78 -4.50
CA LYS A 710 4.71 31.79 -4.70
C LYS A 710 4.63 32.76 -3.51
N ALA A 711 4.78 32.26 -2.28
CA ALA A 711 4.80 33.07 -1.07
C ALA A 711 6.08 33.92 -0.94
N LEU A 712 7.24 33.37 -1.34
CA LEU A 712 8.51 34.10 -1.38
C LEU A 712 8.49 35.22 -2.44
N GLU A 713 7.92 34.96 -3.61
CA GLU A 713 7.83 35.92 -4.72
C GLU A 713 6.90 37.08 -4.34
N GLY A 714 5.70 36.76 -3.82
CA GLY A 714 4.69 37.73 -3.45
C GLY A 714 4.37 38.68 -4.60
N THR A 715 4.40 40.00 -4.34
CA THR A 715 4.15 41.04 -5.36
C THR A 715 5.37 41.87 -5.70
N ILE A 716 6.51 41.64 -5.02
CA ILE A 716 7.67 42.54 -5.04
C ILE A 716 8.92 41.92 -5.66
N LEU A 717 8.98 40.59 -5.71
CA LEU A 717 10.06 39.84 -6.31
C LEU A 717 9.56 39.16 -7.58
N LYS A 718 10.51 38.81 -8.46
CA LYS A 718 10.30 37.92 -9.60
C LYS A 718 11.31 36.80 -9.54
N ASP A 719 10.87 35.55 -9.63
CA ASP A 719 11.79 34.44 -9.83
C ASP A 719 12.32 34.45 -11.27
N MET A 720 13.63 34.63 -11.40
CA MET A 720 14.25 34.75 -12.70
C MET A 720 14.40 33.39 -13.40
N LEU A 721 14.32 32.25 -12.69
CA LEU A 721 14.33 30.94 -13.33
C LEU A 721 13.12 30.75 -14.25
N ASN A 722 12.02 31.47 -14.00
CA ASN A 722 10.85 31.51 -14.91
C ASN A 722 11.16 32.13 -16.28
N THR A 723 12.30 32.81 -16.45
CA THR A 723 12.77 33.33 -17.75
C THR A 723 13.63 32.34 -18.54
N VAL A 724 14.04 31.23 -17.92
CA VAL A 724 14.83 30.16 -18.55
C VAL A 724 13.88 29.23 -19.31
N PRO A 725 14.25 28.78 -20.54
CA PRO A 725 13.52 27.73 -21.25
C PRO A 725 13.32 26.50 -20.36
N LYS A 726 12.12 25.88 -20.40
CA LYS A 726 11.77 24.79 -19.49
C LYS A 726 12.81 23.66 -19.54
N GLU A 727 13.25 23.24 -20.71
CA GLU A 727 14.24 22.17 -20.92
C GLU A 727 15.61 22.39 -20.25
N ASN A 728 15.92 23.61 -19.83
CA ASN A 728 17.16 23.99 -19.14
C ASN A 728 16.90 24.47 -17.70
N ARG A 729 15.66 24.39 -17.22
CA ARG A 729 15.26 24.93 -15.92
C ARG A 729 15.30 23.84 -14.85
N TYR A 730 16.51 23.50 -14.41
CA TYR A 730 16.72 22.59 -13.29
C TYR A 730 18.04 22.89 -12.60
N THR A 731 18.10 22.58 -11.30
CA THR A 731 19.32 22.68 -10.50
C THR A 731 19.59 21.41 -9.70
N TYR A 732 18.67 20.44 -9.76
CA TYR A 732 18.71 19.19 -9.03
C TYR A 732 18.06 18.07 -9.86
N ILE A 733 18.55 16.84 -9.71
CA ILE A 733 17.87 15.64 -10.25
C ILE A 733 17.58 14.70 -9.09
N HIS A 734 16.30 14.57 -8.76
CA HIS A 734 15.80 13.67 -7.73
C HIS A 734 15.02 12.53 -8.37
N GLU A 735 15.47 11.30 -8.14
CA GLU A 735 14.75 10.10 -8.61
C GLU A 735 14.50 10.07 -10.13
N GLY A 736 15.24 10.81 -10.95
CA GLY A 736 14.97 10.90 -12.38
C GLY A 736 13.95 11.97 -12.76
N ASN A 737 13.59 12.85 -11.83
CA ASN A 737 12.96 14.13 -12.12
C ASN A 737 14.00 15.25 -12.13
N ALA A 738 14.03 16.05 -13.18
CA ALA A 738 14.73 17.33 -13.20
C ALA A 738 13.87 18.38 -12.47
N GLN A 739 14.47 19.05 -11.48
CA GLN A 739 13.78 19.94 -10.54
C GLN A 739 14.61 21.19 -10.30
N VAL A 740 13.93 22.31 -9.97
CA VAL A 740 14.58 23.51 -9.46
C VAL A 740 14.47 23.49 -7.94
N LEU A 741 15.60 23.65 -7.25
CA LEU A 741 15.64 23.90 -5.81
C LEU A 741 16.43 25.17 -5.48
N ASP A 742 17.35 25.58 -6.37
CA ASP A 742 18.20 26.76 -6.21
C ASP A 742 17.66 27.89 -7.08
N HIS A 743 17.28 29.00 -6.44
CA HIS A 743 16.60 30.10 -7.10
C HIS A 743 17.43 31.38 -7.06
N ILE A 744 17.13 32.28 -8.00
CA ILE A 744 17.51 33.69 -7.93
C ILE A 744 16.25 34.51 -8.23
N LEU A 745 15.68 35.09 -7.18
CA LEU A 745 14.61 36.06 -7.26
C LEU A 745 15.20 37.47 -7.12
N VAL A 746 14.61 38.44 -7.82
CA VAL A 746 15.05 39.84 -7.76
C VAL A 746 13.87 40.78 -7.65
N THR A 747 14.08 41.95 -7.06
CA THR A 747 13.01 42.96 -6.99
C THR A 747 12.53 43.39 -8.37
N ASN A 748 11.24 43.68 -8.49
CA ASN A 748 10.60 43.97 -9.78
C ASN A 748 11.27 45.10 -10.58
N ASN A 749 11.88 46.09 -9.91
CA ASN A 749 12.58 47.19 -10.57
C ASN A 749 13.88 46.76 -11.28
N ILE A 750 14.49 45.62 -10.91
CA ILE A 750 15.71 45.11 -11.55
C ILE A 750 15.47 43.84 -12.39
N ALA A 751 14.30 43.23 -12.27
CA ALA A 751 13.95 42.03 -13.02
C ALA A 751 14.05 42.19 -14.56
N PRO A 752 13.61 43.29 -15.20
CA PRO A 752 13.78 43.51 -16.65
C PRO A 752 15.25 43.68 -17.10
N HIS A 753 16.17 43.82 -16.14
CA HIS A 753 17.59 44.10 -16.37
C HIS A 753 18.48 42.97 -15.84
N THR A 754 17.88 41.83 -15.54
CA THR A 754 18.52 40.64 -15.01
C THR A 754 18.37 39.50 -16.00
N ILE A 755 19.47 38.78 -16.24
CA ILE A 755 19.46 37.47 -16.91
C ILE A 755 20.03 36.44 -15.96
N VAL A 756 19.53 35.21 -16.02
CA VAL A 756 20.01 34.09 -15.22
C VAL A 756 20.33 32.87 -16.07
N ASP A 757 21.20 32.03 -15.54
CA ASP A 757 21.73 30.85 -16.20
C ASP A 757 22.00 29.76 -15.15
N PRO A 758 21.17 28.70 -15.09
CA PRO A 758 21.50 27.51 -14.32
C PRO A 758 22.65 26.79 -15.02
N VAL A 759 23.75 26.59 -14.30
CA VAL A 759 25.00 26.09 -14.86
C VAL A 759 25.14 24.61 -14.54
N HIS A 760 24.79 23.76 -15.51
CA HIS A 760 24.77 22.31 -15.34
C HIS A 760 26.17 21.69 -15.19
N LEU A 761 26.63 21.53 -13.96
CA LEU A 761 27.96 21.01 -13.61
C LEU A 761 27.91 19.66 -12.89
N ASN A 762 26.82 19.38 -12.17
CA ASN A 762 26.76 18.45 -11.07
C ASN A 762 25.59 17.48 -11.18
N SER A 763 24.36 17.98 -11.36
CA SER A 763 23.14 17.16 -11.20
C SER A 763 23.01 16.03 -12.22
N ASN A 764 23.70 16.15 -13.36
CA ASN A 764 23.67 15.16 -14.43
C ASN A 764 24.70 14.03 -14.27
N ILE A 765 25.61 14.10 -13.29
CA ILE A 765 26.76 13.20 -13.19
C ILE A 765 26.95 12.56 -11.81
N MET A 766 27.88 11.61 -11.69
CA MET A 766 28.29 11.00 -10.41
C MET A 766 29.65 11.54 -9.93
N LYS A 767 30.06 11.19 -8.71
CA LYS A 767 31.36 11.59 -8.14
C LYS A 767 32.54 11.11 -8.99
N GLU A 768 32.42 9.92 -9.57
CA GLU A 768 33.38 9.28 -10.48
C GLU A 768 33.60 10.10 -11.77
N HIS A 769 32.63 10.95 -12.13
CA HIS A 769 32.70 11.86 -13.27
C HIS A 769 33.16 13.28 -12.87
N GLY A 770 33.47 13.51 -11.60
CA GLY A 770 33.89 14.82 -11.07
C GLY A 770 32.76 15.65 -10.45
N ARG A 771 31.65 15.03 -10.03
CA ARG A 771 30.60 15.74 -9.27
C ARG A 771 31.14 16.25 -7.93
N VAL A 772 30.88 17.50 -7.59
CA VAL A 772 31.31 18.13 -6.32
C VAL A 772 30.18 18.55 -5.39
N SER A 773 28.97 18.68 -5.93
CA SER A 773 27.71 18.94 -5.22
C SER A 773 26.63 18.11 -5.88
N ASP A 774 25.50 17.81 -5.24
CA ASP A 774 24.31 17.31 -5.93
C ASP A 774 23.46 18.42 -6.57
N HIS A 775 23.80 19.69 -6.28
CA HIS A 775 23.19 20.88 -6.86
C HIS A 775 24.03 21.51 -7.97
N ASP A 776 23.37 22.02 -8.99
CA ASP A 776 23.94 22.93 -9.99
C ASP A 776 23.87 24.39 -9.50
N PRO A 777 24.94 25.19 -9.63
CA PRO A 777 24.88 26.61 -9.29
C PRO A 777 24.05 27.40 -10.32
N VAL A 778 23.47 28.52 -9.86
CA VAL A 778 22.78 29.48 -10.73
C VAL A 778 23.57 30.79 -10.74
N LEU A 779 23.81 31.34 -11.93
CA LEU A 779 24.48 32.62 -12.13
C LEU A 779 23.50 33.67 -12.68
N ALA A 780 23.49 34.86 -12.08
CA ALA A 780 22.79 36.04 -12.57
C ALA A 780 23.76 37.12 -13.04
N GLN A 781 23.35 37.91 -14.04
CA GLN A 781 23.98 39.17 -14.39
C GLN A 781 22.94 40.29 -14.42
N ILE A 782 23.23 41.39 -13.71
CA ILE A 782 22.29 42.48 -13.40
C ILE A 782 22.88 43.83 -13.85
N ASP A 783 22.10 44.60 -14.60
CA ASP A 783 22.41 46.00 -14.93
C ASP A 783 21.75 46.96 -13.93
N LEU A 784 22.46 47.28 -12.84
CA LEU A 784 21.96 48.14 -11.76
C LEU A 784 21.77 49.61 -12.18
N LYS A 785 22.40 50.08 -13.27
CA LYS A 785 22.27 51.49 -13.70
C LYS A 785 20.91 51.79 -14.30
N LYS A 786 20.23 50.77 -14.83
CA LYS A 786 18.88 50.91 -15.39
C LYS A 786 17.77 50.75 -14.35
N ALA A 787 18.14 50.37 -13.13
CA ALA A 787 17.24 50.23 -12.00
C ALA A 787 16.95 51.54 -11.24
N SER A 788 17.77 52.57 -11.49
CA SER A 788 17.83 53.83 -10.75
C SER A 788 16.72 54.80 -11.11
#